data_AF-A0A972RP14-F1
#
_entry.id   AF-A0A972RP14-F1
#
_cell.length_a   1.000
_cell.length_b   1.000
_cell.length_c   1.000
_cell.angle_alpha   90.00
_cell.angle_beta   90.00
_cell.angle_gamma   90.00
#
_symmetry.space_group_name_H-M   'P 1'
#
loop_
_entity.id
_entity.type
_entity.pdbx_description
1 polymer ?
#
loop_
_entity_poly.entity_id
_entity_poly.type
_entity_poly.pdbx_seq_one_letter_code
_entity_poly.pdbx_strand_id
1 'polypeptide(L)'
;MITRTLICFLLWWGLALPASAQPLNPSSFSSLGALDLSDGSFTIDTDTLTIVDDSAPGVPLFTGVSDDQNGTADFLGGVWIPGSNGIPEIAVFTFDDVNLQSTANITVTGTRALAFLSQGNVMIDTTIDLTGESVAAPPLLGLAPAGVGRFGGFSGGFTPSGPSEAGEGPGGGPGGGLTGASGGFGGPGFHDFLPGGSTYGDLVGGPLQGGSGGGSVDLAGLGGAAGGGALEISARGSVTLSTSGKLIVAGGKTEALDIGGGLSIAGGVGSGGGIRIQGQSVDLLGSIDARAFSLSIPNVTSQGGGGRVAVFGLNQLFDFVVGQTSTSSINTSTINVSGACSPLTGSSCFLVARGFISISPQVTTIPSGETLTLGLVTDLSDVDRRLELVHHNIRIQQNGQAVVPIEGYVNSGKIELFPGGSRILGPGTLENRNELSGSGTVEAVLDNYAGGTIDAINDALTFTAAVTNNVGGQINAINSTLSFDAGLTNNGEMNLINTTILGSVASSATGNTTLVGSNAVSGDFAMSAADALFVGVGGLLAGQFDALDIGGDAMLAGALNVSLDPGFALTAGDTFDIVDIAGTASGNFNGLADGALVGNFGGVDLFIDYNGGDGNDVALFTVSLSGDFDADGDVDGSDFLAWQRGEVSNPPSASDLSDWETNFGTVAPLAASSTAIPEPSSLIIALLLSGLVTTIPSRRR
;
A
#
# COMPACT_ATOMS: atom_id res chain seq x y z
N MET A 1 26.70 0.08 -23.84
CA MET A 1 25.46 0.78 -24.26
C MET A 1 24.59 -0.25 -24.96
N ILE A 2 23.26 -0.13 -24.82
CA ILE A 2 22.30 -1.26 -24.98
C ILE A 2 22.47 -2.28 -23.83
N THR A 3 21.96 -1.90 -22.67
CA THR A 3 21.79 -2.75 -21.47
C THR A 3 20.69 -2.13 -20.61
N ARG A 4 19.41 -2.29 -21.02
CA ARG A 4 18.22 -1.85 -20.23
C ARG A 4 16.82 -2.25 -20.73
N THR A 5 16.67 -3.09 -21.77
CA THR A 5 15.43 -3.11 -22.59
C THR A 5 14.78 -4.49 -22.79
N LEU A 6 14.89 -5.41 -21.83
CA LEU A 6 14.34 -6.77 -22.00
C LEU A 6 13.76 -7.45 -20.73
N ILE A 7 13.26 -6.66 -19.76
CA ILE A 7 12.63 -7.18 -18.52
C ILE A 7 11.12 -6.82 -18.42
N CYS A 8 10.57 -6.04 -19.36
CA CYS A 8 9.21 -5.50 -19.27
C CYS A 8 8.25 -6.04 -20.35
N PHE A 9 7.93 -7.34 -20.34
CA PHE A 9 6.80 -7.89 -21.11
C PHE A 9 6.20 -9.19 -20.50
N LEU A 10 5.47 -9.06 -19.40
CA LEU A 10 4.46 -10.03 -18.95
C LEU A 10 3.24 -9.28 -18.40
N LEU A 11 2.04 -9.87 -18.48
CA LEU A 11 0.78 -9.12 -18.40
C LEU A 11 0.42 -8.70 -16.97
N TRP A 12 0.53 -7.41 -16.70
CA TRP A 12 0.03 -6.77 -15.48
C TRP A 12 -1.51 -6.67 -15.51
N TRP A 13 -2.21 -7.70 -15.01
CA TRP A 13 -3.64 -7.65 -14.68
C TRP A 13 -3.82 -7.45 -13.17
N GLY A 14 -3.32 -6.31 -12.68
CA GLY A 14 -3.61 -5.88 -11.32
C GLY A 14 -5.10 -5.57 -11.16
N LEU A 15 -5.77 -6.30 -10.26
CA LEU A 15 -6.96 -5.78 -9.60
C LEU A 15 -6.52 -4.55 -8.81
N ALA A 16 -6.79 -3.36 -9.36
CA ALA A 16 -6.48 -2.11 -8.70
C ALA A 16 -7.28 -2.03 -7.39
N LEU A 17 -6.59 -2.27 -6.26
CA LEU A 17 -7.06 -1.84 -4.96
C LEU A 17 -7.29 -0.33 -5.00
N PRO A 18 -8.30 0.21 -4.30
CA PRO A 18 -8.53 1.65 -4.25
C PRO A 18 -7.25 2.34 -3.76
N ALA A 19 -6.72 3.25 -4.57
CA ALA A 19 -5.51 3.98 -4.23
C ALA A 19 -5.77 4.80 -2.96
N SER A 20 -4.89 4.66 -1.96
CA SER A 20 -4.87 5.52 -0.77
C SER A 20 -4.97 6.98 -1.20
N ALA A 21 -5.87 7.74 -0.58
CA ALA A 21 -6.11 9.16 -0.90
C ALA A 21 -5.02 10.06 -0.27
N GLN A 22 -3.77 9.73 -0.57
CA GLN A 22 -2.56 10.46 -0.21
C GLN A 22 -2.67 11.97 -0.53
N PRO A 23 -1.85 12.82 0.11
CA PRO A 23 -1.76 14.24 -0.27
C PRO A 23 -1.60 14.45 -1.77
N LEU A 24 -2.33 15.43 -2.30
CA LEU A 24 -2.41 15.76 -3.71
C LEU A 24 -1.05 16.23 -4.23
N ASN A 25 -0.40 15.40 -5.04
CA ASN A 25 0.88 15.73 -5.66
C ASN A 25 0.73 16.95 -6.62
N PRO A 26 1.41 18.09 -6.37
CA PRO A 26 1.28 19.29 -7.20
C PRO A 26 1.77 19.12 -8.65
N SER A 27 2.52 18.05 -8.98
CA SER A 27 2.90 17.77 -10.38
C SER A 27 1.83 16.99 -11.16
N SER A 28 0.76 16.51 -10.51
CA SER A 28 -0.39 15.89 -11.18
C SER A 28 -1.35 16.92 -11.78
N PHE A 29 -1.27 18.17 -11.33
CA PHE A 29 -2.16 19.27 -11.71
C PHE A 29 -1.40 20.33 -12.52
N SER A 30 -2.11 21.01 -13.43
CA SER A 30 -1.54 22.10 -14.23
C SER A 30 -1.44 23.39 -13.42
N SER A 31 -0.27 24.04 -13.44
CA SER A 31 -0.09 25.36 -12.85
C SER A 31 -0.96 26.42 -13.55
N LEU A 32 -1.56 27.30 -12.75
CA LEU A 32 -2.33 28.46 -13.17
C LEU A 32 -1.46 29.74 -13.29
N GLY A 33 -0.13 29.61 -13.07
CA GLY A 33 0.81 30.72 -12.94
C GLY A 33 1.25 30.95 -11.48
N ALA A 34 1.87 32.08 -11.16
CA ALA A 34 2.19 32.46 -9.79
C ALA A 34 1.02 33.20 -9.10
N LEU A 35 0.73 32.86 -7.84
CA LEU A 35 -0.26 33.55 -7.01
C LEU A 35 0.45 34.47 -6.01
N ASP A 36 0.32 35.78 -6.16
CA ASP A 36 0.84 36.79 -5.22
C ASP A 36 -0.28 37.75 -4.81
N LEU A 37 -0.90 37.50 -3.65
CA LEU A 37 -1.97 38.33 -3.09
C LEU A 37 -1.38 39.22 -2.00
N SER A 38 -1.22 40.51 -2.32
CA SER A 38 -0.49 41.49 -1.51
C SER A 38 -1.39 42.36 -0.63
N ASP A 39 -2.23 43.20 -1.24
CA ASP A 39 -3.20 44.08 -0.57
C ASP A 39 -4.54 44.03 -1.31
N GLY A 40 -5.65 44.17 -0.59
CA GLY A 40 -7.01 44.04 -1.11
C GLY A 40 -7.87 42.99 -0.40
N SER A 41 -9.00 42.65 -1.03
CA SER A 41 -9.91 41.58 -0.61
C SER A 41 -10.15 40.62 -1.77
N PHE A 42 -10.08 39.32 -1.49
CA PHE A 42 -10.16 38.27 -2.49
C PHE A 42 -11.10 37.17 -2.02
N THR A 43 -12.06 36.80 -2.88
CA THR A 43 -12.97 35.68 -2.62
C THR A 43 -12.50 34.43 -3.38
N ILE A 44 -12.37 33.32 -2.67
CA ILE A 44 -12.14 31.97 -3.21
C ILE A 44 -13.46 31.21 -3.14
N ASP A 45 -14.01 30.83 -4.28
CA ASP A 45 -15.24 30.05 -4.37
C ASP A 45 -14.91 28.60 -4.76
N THR A 46 -15.13 27.67 -3.82
CA THR A 46 -14.87 26.23 -3.98
C THR A 46 -15.92 25.53 -4.85
N ASP A 47 -17.07 26.15 -5.08
CA ASP A 47 -18.18 25.55 -5.82
C ASP A 47 -18.15 25.95 -7.29
N THR A 48 -17.82 27.22 -7.59
CA THR A 48 -17.50 27.66 -8.96
C THR A 48 -16.05 27.44 -9.35
N LEU A 49 -15.18 27.03 -8.42
CA LEU A 49 -13.74 26.80 -8.60
C LEU A 49 -13.00 28.07 -9.05
N THR A 50 -13.30 29.24 -8.47
CA THR A 50 -12.69 30.52 -8.88
C THR A 50 -12.01 31.28 -7.74
N ILE A 51 -11.02 32.11 -8.09
CA ILE A 51 -10.49 33.16 -7.22
C ILE A 51 -10.77 34.50 -7.90
N VAL A 52 -11.38 35.46 -7.19
CA VAL A 52 -11.72 36.80 -7.68
C VAL A 52 -11.11 37.90 -6.81
N ASP A 53 -10.85 39.05 -7.42
CA ASP A 53 -10.59 40.32 -6.71
C ASP A 53 -11.95 41.00 -6.44
N ASP A 54 -12.26 41.29 -5.18
CA ASP A 54 -13.55 41.87 -4.78
C ASP A 54 -13.72 43.33 -5.25
N SER A 55 -12.65 43.98 -5.72
CA SER A 55 -12.70 45.29 -6.39
C SER A 55 -13.06 45.20 -7.87
N ALA A 56 -12.94 44.00 -8.48
CA ALA A 56 -13.28 43.70 -9.87
C ALA A 56 -14.22 42.47 -10.00
N PRO A 57 -15.37 42.44 -9.27
CA PRO A 57 -16.19 41.24 -9.14
C PRO A 57 -16.79 40.78 -10.47
N GLY A 58 -16.72 39.48 -10.73
CA GLY A 58 -17.25 38.84 -11.93
C GLY A 58 -16.22 38.49 -13.01
N VAL A 59 -14.94 38.77 -12.78
CA VAL A 59 -13.82 38.25 -13.59
C VAL A 59 -12.90 37.42 -12.68
N PRO A 60 -12.82 36.09 -12.86
CA PRO A 60 -11.84 35.26 -12.16
C PRO A 60 -10.41 35.70 -12.49
N LEU A 61 -9.59 35.87 -11.45
CA LEU A 61 -8.13 35.91 -11.57
C LEU A 61 -7.61 34.52 -12.01
N PHE A 62 -8.18 33.48 -11.39
CA PHE A 62 -7.81 32.09 -11.60
C PHE A 62 -9.05 31.19 -11.55
N THR A 63 -8.98 30.05 -12.24
CA THR A 63 -9.99 28.99 -12.20
C THR A 63 -9.30 27.66 -11.93
N GLY A 64 -9.68 26.98 -10.85
CA GLY A 64 -9.15 25.69 -10.42
C GLY A 64 -9.87 24.51 -11.10
N VAL A 65 -9.66 23.32 -10.54
CA VAL A 65 -10.34 22.07 -10.93
C VAL A 65 -10.93 21.38 -9.71
N SER A 66 -11.92 20.51 -9.90
CA SER A 66 -12.40 19.60 -8.85
C SER A 66 -11.63 18.28 -8.90
N ASP A 67 -11.31 17.74 -7.72
CA ASP A 67 -10.77 16.39 -7.53
C ASP A 67 -11.75 15.55 -6.70
N ASP A 68 -11.92 14.28 -7.08
CA ASP A 68 -12.88 13.34 -6.49
C ASP A 68 -12.25 12.36 -5.47
N GLN A 69 -11.01 12.62 -5.06
CA GLN A 69 -10.22 11.82 -4.15
C GLN A 69 -10.10 10.35 -4.61
N ASN A 70 -9.63 10.14 -5.83
CA ASN A 70 -9.54 8.83 -6.49
C ASN A 70 -10.91 8.10 -6.59
N GLY A 71 -11.98 8.85 -6.88
CA GLY A 71 -13.35 8.33 -6.95
C GLY A 71 -13.95 7.93 -5.61
N THR A 72 -13.42 8.44 -4.49
CA THR A 72 -13.97 8.16 -3.15
C THR A 72 -14.95 9.24 -2.66
N ALA A 73 -14.96 10.43 -3.26
CA ALA A 73 -15.91 11.51 -2.93
C ALA A 73 -17.38 11.06 -3.05
N ASP A 74 -18.22 11.52 -2.11
CA ASP A 74 -19.68 11.32 -2.16
C ASP A 74 -20.28 12.21 -3.27
N PHE A 75 -20.26 11.69 -4.50
CA PHE A 75 -20.51 12.44 -5.72
C PHE A 75 -21.83 12.04 -6.40
N LEU A 76 -22.63 13.03 -6.80
CA LEU A 76 -23.83 12.79 -7.61
C LEU A 76 -23.98 13.81 -8.75
N GLY A 77 -23.48 13.46 -9.93
CA GLY A 77 -23.81 14.14 -11.19
C GLY A 77 -23.15 15.51 -11.39
N GLY A 78 -21.92 15.69 -10.89
CA GLY A 78 -21.15 16.94 -11.00
C GLY A 78 -21.20 17.83 -9.75
N VAL A 79 -21.81 17.34 -8.68
CA VAL A 79 -22.02 18.06 -7.42
C VAL A 79 -21.68 17.11 -6.27
N TRP A 80 -20.88 17.58 -5.31
CA TRP A 80 -20.72 16.94 -4.01
C TRP A 80 -22.06 16.93 -3.26
N ILE A 81 -22.49 15.76 -2.79
CA ILE A 81 -23.61 15.63 -1.87
C ILE A 81 -23.11 14.83 -0.67
N PRO A 82 -23.07 15.39 0.55
CA PRO A 82 -22.58 14.66 1.72
C PRO A 82 -23.29 13.32 1.90
N GLY A 83 -22.53 12.22 1.79
CA GLY A 83 -23.02 10.86 1.93
C GLY A 83 -22.67 10.25 3.28
N SER A 84 -22.92 8.94 3.42
CA SER A 84 -22.63 8.21 4.67
C SER A 84 -21.14 8.10 5.00
N ASN A 85 -20.28 8.27 4.00
CA ASN A 85 -18.82 8.16 4.14
C ASN A 85 -18.17 9.52 4.46
N GLY A 86 -18.86 10.61 4.16
CA GLY A 86 -18.44 11.98 4.47
C GLY A 86 -17.23 12.42 3.66
N ILE A 87 -17.16 12.07 2.38
CA ILE A 87 -15.98 12.34 1.54
C ILE A 87 -16.30 13.52 0.61
N PRO A 88 -15.65 14.69 0.77
CA PRO A 88 -15.86 15.85 -0.09
C PRO A 88 -15.11 15.74 -1.43
N GLU A 89 -15.66 16.35 -2.48
CA GLU A 89 -14.82 16.81 -3.60
C GLU A 89 -13.87 17.92 -3.10
N ILE A 90 -12.68 18.02 -3.68
CA ILE A 90 -11.70 19.07 -3.37
C ILE A 90 -11.69 20.10 -4.50
N ALA A 91 -11.79 21.37 -4.17
CA ALA A 91 -11.48 22.50 -5.05
C ALA A 91 -9.97 22.75 -5.07
N VAL A 92 -9.31 22.33 -6.14
CA VAL A 92 -7.85 22.34 -6.29
C VAL A 92 -7.40 23.54 -7.12
N PHE A 93 -6.55 24.38 -6.53
CA PHE A 93 -5.88 25.49 -7.19
C PHE A 93 -4.36 25.26 -7.15
N THR A 94 -3.73 25.14 -8.32
CA THR A 94 -2.30 24.80 -8.47
C THR A 94 -1.52 25.95 -9.08
N PHE A 95 -0.36 26.28 -8.54
CA PHE A 95 0.44 27.45 -8.93
C PHE A 95 1.94 27.13 -9.08
N ASP A 96 2.69 28.07 -9.67
CA ASP A 96 4.15 28.04 -9.73
C ASP A 96 4.73 28.28 -8.33
N ASP A 97 4.32 29.37 -7.69
CA ASP A 97 4.52 29.68 -6.28
C ASP A 97 3.22 30.30 -5.73
N VAL A 98 2.97 30.14 -4.42
CA VAL A 98 1.85 30.76 -3.69
C VAL A 98 2.39 31.71 -2.63
N ASN A 99 1.93 32.95 -2.63
CA ASN A 99 2.26 33.97 -1.63
C ASN A 99 1.00 34.75 -1.21
N LEU A 100 0.56 34.54 0.03
CA LEU A 100 -0.60 35.22 0.62
C LEU A 100 -0.11 36.15 1.75
N GLN A 101 0.05 37.43 1.44
CA GLN A 101 0.68 38.41 2.35
C GLN A 101 -0.31 38.90 3.43
N SER A 102 0.20 39.35 4.58
CA SER A 102 -0.60 39.71 5.78
C SER A 102 -1.60 40.86 5.58
N THR A 103 -1.52 41.63 4.49
CA THR A 103 -2.49 42.68 4.13
C THR A 103 -3.63 42.19 3.23
N ALA A 104 -3.53 41.00 2.62
CA ALA A 104 -4.58 40.43 1.79
C ALA A 104 -5.71 39.82 2.65
N ASN A 105 -6.95 40.27 2.45
CA ASN A 105 -8.12 39.76 3.16
C ASN A 105 -8.73 38.62 2.34
N ILE A 106 -8.57 37.38 2.80
CA ILE A 106 -9.06 36.19 2.09
C ILE A 106 -10.42 35.78 2.64
N THR A 107 -11.43 35.73 1.76
CA THR A 107 -12.74 35.13 2.06
C THR A 107 -12.85 33.81 1.30
N VAL A 108 -13.38 32.77 1.92
CA VAL A 108 -13.69 31.50 1.24
C VAL A 108 -15.20 31.28 1.25
N THR A 109 -15.75 30.82 0.13
CA THR A 109 -17.17 30.50 -0.05
C THR A 109 -17.35 29.16 -0.75
N GLY A 110 -18.49 28.50 -0.53
CA GLY A 110 -18.84 27.21 -1.13
C GLY A 110 -18.80 26.04 -0.13
N THR A 111 -18.88 24.83 -0.67
CA THR A 111 -19.14 23.57 0.02
C THR A 111 -18.01 22.55 -0.10
N ARG A 112 -17.23 22.53 -1.19
CA ARG A 112 -16.08 21.62 -1.38
C ARG A 112 -14.90 21.90 -0.46
N ALA A 113 -14.11 20.87 -0.13
CA ALA A 113 -12.82 21.04 0.55
C ALA A 113 -11.87 21.92 -0.30
N LEU A 114 -10.89 22.60 0.31
CA LEU A 114 -9.97 23.50 -0.41
C LEU A 114 -8.56 22.89 -0.48
N ALA A 115 -7.91 22.94 -1.64
CA ALA A 115 -6.49 22.63 -1.78
C ALA A 115 -5.70 23.72 -2.51
N PHE A 116 -4.62 24.18 -1.87
CA PHE A 116 -3.60 25.01 -2.47
C PHE A 116 -2.35 24.17 -2.78
N LEU A 117 -2.09 23.96 -4.07
CA LEU A 117 -0.94 23.19 -4.56
C LEU A 117 0.10 24.13 -5.18
N SER A 118 1.38 23.83 -4.98
CA SER A 118 2.48 24.62 -5.56
C SER A 118 3.57 23.73 -6.18
N GLN A 119 3.96 24.04 -7.42
CA GLN A 119 5.06 23.37 -8.11
C GLN A 119 6.44 23.88 -7.67
N GLY A 120 6.47 25.03 -6.99
CA GLY A 120 7.51 25.61 -6.17
C GLY A 120 7.04 25.70 -4.72
N ASN A 121 7.00 26.89 -4.13
CA ASN A 121 6.83 27.13 -2.69
C ASN A 121 5.43 27.68 -2.34
N VAL A 122 5.08 27.64 -1.05
CA VAL A 122 3.90 28.28 -0.46
C VAL A 122 4.31 29.14 0.73
N MET A 123 3.87 30.40 0.76
CA MET A 123 3.95 31.29 1.91
C MET A 123 2.55 31.81 2.26
N ILE A 124 2.17 31.70 3.54
CA ILE A 124 0.91 32.19 4.08
C ILE A 124 1.21 33.05 5.31
N ASP A 125 1.00 34.36 5.19
CA ASP A 125 1.08 35.34 6.28
C ASP A 125 -0.28 36.00 6.58
N THR A 126 -1.37 35.52 5.96
CA THR A 126 -2.75 35.95 6.25
C THR A 126 -3.61 34.82 6.83
N THR A 127 -4.87 35.12 7.16
CA THR A 127 -5.83 34.15 7.69
C THR A 127 -6.60 33.47 6.55
N ILE A 128 -6.63 32.13 6.56
CA ILE A 128 -7.61 31.31 5.86
C ILE A 128 -8.55 30.75 6.93
N ASP A 129 -9.84 31.13 6.88
CA ASP A 129 -10.85 30.71 7.85
C ASP A 129 -11.96 29.88 7.17
N LEU A 130 -12.03 28.61 7.56
CA LEU A 130 -13.01 27.61 7.12
C LEU A 130 -13.82 27.09 8.33
N THR A 131 -14.04 27.93 9.35
CA THR A 131 -14.80 27.58 10.55
C THR A 131 -16.25 27.18 10.22
N GLY A 132 -16.74 26.13 10.87
CA GLY A 132 -18.11 25.66 10.74
C GLY A 132 -19.13 26.68 11.21
N GLU A 133 -20.24 26.82 10.49
CA GLU A 133 -21.25 27.83 10.80
C GLU A 133 -21.88 27.59 12.18
N SER A 134 -21.98 28.67 12.96
CA SER A 134 -22.35 28.66 14.37
C SER A 134 -23.80 29.09 14.59
N VAL A 135 -24.51 28.41 15.50
CA VAL A 135 -25.92 28.71 15.79
C VAL A 135 -26.02 29.65 17.00
N ALA A 136 -26.45 30.88 16.74
CA ALA A 136 -26.79 31.85 17.79
C ALA A 136 -28.14 31.51 18.45
N ALA A 137 -28.32 31.89 19.71
CA ALA A 137 -29.58 31.68 20.42
C ALA A 137 -30.69 32.55 19.78
N PRO A 138 -31.83 31.98 19.38
CA PRO A 138 -32.89 32.76 18.74
C PRO A 138 -33.63 33.63 19.78
N PRO A 139 -34.40 34.63 19.33
CA PRO A 139 -35.40 35.26 20.18
C PRO A 139 -36.34 34.21 20.79
N LEU A 140 -36.86 34.46 21.99
CA LEU A 140 -37.83 33.57 22.62
C LEU A 140 -39.05 33.37 21.68
N LEU A 141 -39.37 32.11 21.35
CA LEU A 141 -40.34 31.66 20.34
C LEU A 141 -39.92 31.81 18.85
N GLY A 142 -38.65 32.09 18.56
CA GLY A 142 -38.06 32.00 17.22
C GLY A 142 -37.39 30.65 16.96
N LEU A 143 -37.31 30.24 15.69
CA LEU A 143 -36.51 29.10 15.25
C LEU A 143 -35.04 29.50 15.08
N ALA A 144 -34.12 28.58 15.33
CA ALA A 144 -32.70 28.70 14.95
C ALA A 144 -32.33 27.54 14.03
N PRO A 145 -32.16 27.77 12.70
CA PRO A 145 -31.67 26.74 11.78
C PRO A 145 -30.34 26.13 12.21
N ALA A 146 -30.02 24.96 11.66
CA ALA A 146 -28.68 24.40 11.77
C ALA A 146 -27.62 25.35 11.20
N GLY A 147 -26.41 25.29 11.75
CA GLY A 147 -25.22 25.77 11.06
C GLY A 147 -25.02 24.96 9.78
N VAL A 148 -24.83 25.65 8.65
CA VAL A 148 -24.60 25.02 7.34
C VAL A 148 -23.15 24.54 7.24
N GLY A 149 -22.98 23.28 6.84
CA GLY A 149 -21.67 22.71 6.53
C GLY A 149 -21.05 23.37 5.31
N ARG A 150 -19.77 23.72 5.40
CA ARG A 150 -19.02 24.41 4.35
C ARG A 150 -17.62 23.82 4.26
N PHE A 151 -16.99 24.00 3.11
CA PHE A 151 -15.58 23.66 2.90
C PHE A 151 -15.23 22.19 3.19
N GLY A 152 -16.15 21.25 2.96
CA GLY A 152 -16.02 19.82 3.29
C GLY A 152 -16.40 19.44 4.74
N GLY A 153 -16.80 20.40 5.57
CA GLY A 153 -17.43 20.18 6.88
C GLY A 153 -18.96 20.01 6.77
N PHE A 154 -19.57 19.33 7.73
CA PHE A 154 -21.00 18.93 7.67
C PHE A 154 -21.92 19.84 8.48
N SER A 155 -23.17 19.97 8.02
CA SER A 155 -24.22 20.73 8.70
C SER A 155 -24.57 20.15 10.07
N GLY A 156 -25.07 20.99 10.98
CA GLY A 156 -25.80 20.49 12.14
C GLY A 156 -27.17 19.92 11.76
N GLY A 157 -27.79 19.16 12.66
CA GLY A 157 -29.16 18.68 12.51
C GLY A 157 -30.16 19.79 12.80
N PHE A 158 -31.34 19.80 12.17
CA PHE A 158 -32.37 20.81 12.44
C PHE A 158 -33.80 20.39 12.05
N THR A 159 -34.67 20.27 13.06
CA THR A 159 -36.11 20.07 12.86
C THR A 159 -36.92 21.31 13.27
N PRO A 160 -37.71 21.92 12.35
CA PRO A 160 -38.63 23.01 12.70
C PRO A 160 -39.78 22.56 13.61
N SER A 161 -40.20 21.30 13.48
CA SER A 161 -41.26 20.66 14.26
C SER A 161 -41.22 19.14 14.07
N GLY A 162 -40.66 18.41 15.02
CA GLY A 162 -40.50 16.95 14.93
C GLY A 162 -39.76 16.40 16.16
N PRO A 163 -39.33 15.13 16.13
CA PRO A 163 -38.21 14.70 16.98
C PRO A 163 -36.95 15.48 16.60
N SER A 164 -35.94 15.46 17.46
CA SER A 164 -34.60 15.93 17.12
C SER A 164 -33.92 15.05 16.06
N GLU A 165 -33.06 15.68 15.26
CA GLU A 165 -32.25 15.04 14.22
C GLU A 165 -30.77 15.07 14.60
N ALA A 166 -30.01 14.10 14.09
CA ALA A 166 -28.56 14.10 14.24
C ALA A 166 -27.91 15.19 13.37
N GLY A 167 -26.70 15.60 13.73
CA GLY A 167 -25.82 16.34 12.83
C GLY A 167 -25.39 15.48 11.65
N GLU A 168 -24.99 16.12 10.57
CA GLU A 168 -24.60 15.43 9.34
C GLU A 168 -23.16 14.89 9.38
N GLY A 169 -22.89 13.94 8.49
CA GLY A 169 -21.59 13.28 8.32
C GLY A 169 -21.36 12.07 9.25
N PRO A 170 -20.23 11.34 9.08
CA PRO A 170 -20.03 10.03 9.70
C PRO A 170 -19.86 10.05 11.22
N GLY A 171 -19.53 11.22 11.78
CA GLY A 171 -19.47 11.49 13.22
C GLY A 171 -20.60 12.38 13.69
N GLY A 172 -21.73 12.39 12.97
CA GLY A 172 -22.90 13.22 13.27
C GLY A 172 -23.37 13.09 14.71
N GLY A 173 -23.44 14.21 15.44
CA GLY A 173 -23.90 14.20 16.84
C GLY A 173 -25.39 13.89 16.94
N PRO A 174 -25.84 12.87 17.70
CA PRO A 174 -27.27 12.58 17.86
C PRO A 174 -28.12 13.75 18.35
N GLY A 175 -29.38 13.81 17.91
CA GLY A 175 -30.38 14.71 18.48
C GLY A 175 -30.71 14.39 19.95
N GLY A 176 -31.25 15.36 20.70
CA GLY A 176 -31.69 15.14 22.08
C GLY A 176 -32.82 16.04 22.57
N GLY A 177 -33.30 15.79 23.79
CA GLY A 177 -34.51 16.45 24.32
C GLY A 177 -34.30 17.91 24.78
N LEU A 178 -33.33 18.12 25.67
CA LEU A 178 -32.93 19.45 26.16
C LEU A 178 -31.73 20.00 25.39
N THR A 179 -30.87 19.11 24.91
CA THR A 179 -29.60 19.45 24.26
C THR A 179 -29.25 18.44 23.18
N GLY A 180 -28.70 18.91 22.08
CA GLY A 180 -28.13 18.05 21.04
C GLY A 180 -26.77 17.52 21.46
N ALA A 181 -26.46 16.29 21.08
CA ALA A 181 -25.10 15.76 21.22
C ALA A 181 -24.19 16.37 20.15
N SER A 182 -22.93 16.60 20.52
CA SER A 182 -21.97 17.23 19.62
C SER A 182 -21.42 16.25 18.58
N GLY A 183 -20.99 16.79 17.44
CA GLY A 183 -20.31 16.03 16.40
C GLY A 183 -18.94 15.51 16.84
N GLY A 184 -18.51 14.40 16.24
CA GLY A 184 -17.18 13.81 16.40
C GLY A 184 -16.33 13.97 15.13
N PHE A 185 -15.03 14.17 15.32
CA PHE A 185 -13.94 14.05 14.36
C PHE A 185 -12.66 14.07 15.19
N GLY A 186 -11.66 13.24 14.87
CA GLY A 186 -10.50 13.05 15.75
C GLY A 186 -10.89 12.42 17.09
N GLY A 187 -11.43 13.22 18.01
CA GLY A 187 -12.16 12.74 19.18
C GLY A 187 -13.65 12.48 18.87
N PRO A 188 -14.36 11.64 19.65
CA PRO A 188 -15.81 11.58 19.59
C PRO A 188 -16.40 12.84 20.25
N GLY A 189 -17.59 13.24 19.80
CA GLY A 189 -18.39 14.27 20.46
C GLY A 189 -19.14 13.71 21.67
N PHE A 190 -19.68 14.58 22.52
CA PHE A 190 -20.29 14.22 23.81
C PHE A 190 -21.61 14.94 24.10
N HIS A 191 -22.41 14.29 24.95
CA HIS A 191 -23.58 14.82 25.65
C HIS A 191 -23.66 14.20 27.04
N ASP A 192 -23.66 14.99 28.12
CA ASP A 192 -23.80 14.50 29.51
C ASP A 192 -22.95 13.27 29.85
N PHE A 193 -21.68 13.35 29.47
CA PHE A 193 -20.67 12.31 29.68
C PHE A 193 -20.93 10.97 28.96
N LEU A 194 -21.94 10.91 28.09
CA LEU A 194 -22.17 9.82 27.15
C LEU A 194 -21.56 10.15 25.77
N PRO A 195 -21.04 9.14 25.03
CA PRO A 195 -20.61 9.33 23.64
C PRO A 195 -21.75 9.82 22.75
N GLY A 196 -21.47 10.88 21.99
CA GLY A 196 -22.33 11.43 20.94
C GLY A 196 -21.82 11.00 19.56
N GLY A 197 -21.37 11.96 18.75
CA GLY A 197 -20.80 11.68 17.43
C GLY A 197 -19.54 10.82 17.48
N SER A 198 -19.45 9.83 16.59
CA SER A 198 -18.32 8.87 16.52
C SER A 198 -17.05 9.48 15.92
N THR A 199 -15.91 8.84 16.19
CA THR A 199 -14.64 9.09 15.48
C THR A 199 -14.63 8.41 14.11
N TYR A 200 -14.29 9.16 13.07
CA TYR A 200 -14.04 8.66 11.71
C TYR A 200 -12.84 9.39 11.11
N GLY A 201 -12.30 8.90 9.99
CA GLY A 201 -11.36 9.64 9.12
C GLY A 201 -9.91 9.71 9.58
N ASP A 202 -9.04 9.11 8.77
CA ASP A 202 -7.59 9.25 8.81
C ASP A 202 -7.14 10.29 7.76
N LEU A 203 -6.31 11.26 8.16
CA LEU A 203 -5.75 12.25 7.24
C LEU A 203 -4.41 11.83 6.63
N VAL A 204 -3.77 10.76 7.09
CA VAL A 204 -2.42 10.35 6.67
C VAL A 204 -2.45 9.46 5.42
N GLY A 205 -3.31 8.44 5.38
CA GLY A 205 -3.54 7.55 4.23
C GLY A 205 -5.01 7.45 3.76
N GLY A 206 -5.98 7.88 4.58
CA GLY A 206 -7.38 8.09 4.19
C GLY A 206 -7.60 9.36 3.35
N PRO A 207 -8.84 9.84 3.18
CA PRO A 207 -9.17 11.06 2.42
C PRO A 207 -9.12 12.36 3.26
N LEU A 208 -9.00 13.50 2.57
CA LEU A 208 -9.21 14.84 3.15
C LEU A 208 -10.70 15.03 3.47
N GLN A 209 -11.03 15.30 4.74
CA GLN A 209 -12.41 15.43 5.23
C GLN A 209 -12.55 16.54 6.27
N GLY A 210 -13.73 17.17 6.34
CA GLY A 210 -14.11 18.09 7.40
C GLY A 210 -14.78 17.38 8.57
N GLY A 211 -15.09 18.13 9.63
CA GLY A 211 -15.73 17.65 10.85
C GLY A 211 -17.25 17.55 10.71
N SER A 212 -17.85 16.61 11.45
CA SER A 212 -19.30 16.43 11.56
C SER A 212 -19.98 17.51 12.41
N GLY A 213 -21.25 17.79 12.08
CA GLY A 213 -22.09 18.70 12.84
C GLY A 213 -22.67 18.09 14.12
N GLY A 214 -23.22 18.96 14.99
CA GLY A 214 -23.97 18.56 16.18
C GLY A 214 -25.46 18.34 15.90
N GLY A 215 -26.14 17.62 16.79
CA GLY A 215 -27.59 17.33 16.69
C GLY A 215 -28.49 18.50 17.08
N SER A 216 -29.75 18.44 16.67
CA SER A 216 -30.79 19.40 17.09
C SER A 216 -31.39 19.06 18.46
N VAL A 217 -32.35 19.88 18.90
CA VAL A 217 -33.19 19.60 20.06
C VAL A 217 -34.67 19.42 19.71
N ASP A 218 -35.37 18.55 20.45
CA ASP A 218 -36.82 18.33 20.35
C ASP A 218 -37.62 19.63 20.61
N LEU A 219 -37.07 20.54 21.42
CA LEU A 219 -37.76 21.71 21.94
C LEU A 219 -37.29 23.01 21.27
N ALA A 220 -38.25 23.85 20.88
CA ALA A 220 -38.06 25.18 20.28
C ALA A 220 -37.34 25.25 18.92
N GLY A 221 -36.97 24.12 18.31
CA GLY A 221 -36.39 24.09 16.97
C GLY A 221 -35.05 24.82 16.90
N LEU A 222 -34.11 24.41 17.76
CA LEU A 222 -32.72 24.86 17.71
C LEU A 222 -31.89 23.79 17.01
N GLY A 223 -31.25 24.17 15.90
CA GLY A 223 -30.31 23.31 15.19
C GLY A 223 -28.98 23.19 15.91
N GLY A 224 -28.25 22.12 15.59
CA GLY A 224 -26.83 22.01 15.94
C GLY A 224 -25.95 22.90 15.06
N ALA A 225 -24.71 23.14 15.48
CA ALA A 225 -23.73 23.84 14.65
C ALA A 225 -23.03 22.89 13.67
N ALA A 226 -22.53 23.45 12.57
CA ALA A 226 -21.75 22.72 11.57
C ALA A 226 -20.36 22.37 12.09
N GLY A 227 -19.79 21.26 11.62
CA GLY A 227 -18.37 20.96 11.84
C GLY A 227 -17.45 21.77 10.92
N GLY A 228 -16.17 21.82 11.27
CA GLY A 228 -15.17 22.62 10.57
C GLY A 228 -14.77 22.07 9.21
N GLY A 229 -14.27 22.96 8.34
CA GLY A 229 -13.88 22.62 6.97
C GLY A 229 -12.66 21.71 6.82
N ALA A 230 -12.22 21.56 5.58
CA ALA A 230 -11.11 20.72 5.17
C ALA A 230 -10.18 21.49 4.21
N LEU A 231 -8.88 21.48 4.52
CA LEU A 231 -7.85 22.23 3.81
C LEU A 231 -6.62 21.37 3.54
N GLU A 232 -6.08 21.45 2.33
CA GLU A 232 -4.74 20.94 2.01
C GLU A 232 -3.84 22.05 1.46
N ILE A 233 -2.57 22.06 1.90
CA ILE A 233 -1.52 22.96 1.41
C ILE A 233 -0.29 22.11 1.07
N SER A 234 -0.04 21.88 -0.22
CA SER A 234 0.99 20.94 -0.66
C SER A 234 1.94 21.59 -1.67
N ALA A 235 3.23 21.65 -1.32
CA ALA A 235 4.28 22.28 -2.10
C ALA A 235 5.35 21.26 -2.54
N ARG A 236 5.91 21.45 -3.74
CA ARG A 236 7.14 20.73 -4.13
C ARG A 236 8.39 21.38 -3.52
N GLY A 237 8.32 22.66 -3.16
CA GLY A 237 9.30 23.42 -2.39
C GLY A 237 8.91 23.51 -0.91
N SER A 238 9.17 24.65 -0.26
CA SER A 238 8.79 24.86 1.15
C SER A 238 7.32 25.30 1.31
N VAL A 239 6.67 24.90 2.40
CA VAL A 239 5.49 25.58 2.96
C VAL A 239 5.89 26.39 4.18
N THR A 240 5.52 27.66 4.23
CA THR A 240 5.76 28.54 5.37
C THR A 240 4.45 29.19 5.81
N LEU A 241 4.00 28.85 7.02
CA LEU A 241 2.95 29.60 7.72
C LEU A 241 3.68 30.65 8.60
N SER A 242 3.76 31.87 8.11
CA SER A 242 4.43 33.00 8.75
C SER A 242 3.70 33.44 10.03
N THR A 243 4.35 34.26 10.87
CA THR A 243 3.84 34.59 12.23
C THR A 243 2.49 35.31 12.27
N SER A 244 2.08 35.97 11.19
CA SER A 244 0.75 36.60 11.09
C SER A 244 -0.27 35.63 10.47
N GLY A 245 0.20 34.58 9.81
CA GLY A 245 -0.56 33.57 9.10
C GLY A 245 -1.38 32.68 10.04
N LYS A 246 -2.60 32.34 9.61
CA LYS A 246 -3.51 31.49 10.37
C LYS A 246 -4.28 30.55 9.46
N LEU A 247 -4.39 29.29 9.88
CA LEU A 247 -5.24 28.29 9.25
C LEU A 247 -6.30 27.87 10.27
N ILE A 248 -7.57 28.14 9.98
CA ILE A 248 -8.67 27.87 10.91
C ILE A 248 -9.66 26.92 10.23
N VAL A 249 -9.89 25.76 10.86
CA VAL A 249 -10.91 24.77 10.47
C VAL A 249 -11.74 24.40 11.70
N ALA A 250 -12.03 25.37 12.57
CA ALA A 250 -12.70 25.09 13.84
C ALA A 250 -14.16 24.63 13.62
N GLY A 251 -14.69 23.82 14.54
CA GLY A 251 -16.11 23.50 14.58
C GLY A 251 -16.97 24.73 14.90
N GLY A 252 -18.23 24.73 14.50
CA GLY A 252 -19.17 25.77 14.88
C GLY A 252 -19.62 25.63 16.34
N LYS A 253 -19.82 26.77 17.02
CA LYS A 253 -20.39 26.83 18.38
C LYS A 253 -21.92 26.93 18.34
N THR A 254 -22.56 26.54 19.44
CA THR A 254 -23.98 26.82 19.72
C THR A 254 -24.11 27.72 20.93
N GLU A 255 -25.14 28.55 20.97
CA GLU A 255 -25.48 29.42 22.10
C GLU A 255 -26.78 28.96 22.75
N ALA A 256 -26.82 28.97 24.08
CA ALA A 256 -27.96 28.45 24.83
C ALA A 256 -29.11 29.44 24.96
N LEU A 257 -30.33 28.94 24.76
CA LEU A 257 -31.56 29.67 25.04
C LEU A 257 -32.03 29.36 26.47
N ASP A 258 -32.07 30.38 27.34
CA ASP A 258 -32.79 30.31 28.63
C ASP A 258 -34.30 30.40 28.37
N ILE A 259 -35.03 29.34 28.73
CA ILE A 259 -36.49 29.25 28.61
C ILE A 259 -37.20 29.55 29.94
N GLY A 260 -36.46 30.00 30.95
CA GLY A 260 -36.95 30.40 32.26
C GLY A 260 -36.94 29.27 33.28
N GLY A 261 -37.13 29.64 34.56
CA GLY A 261 -37.14 28.68 35.68
C GLY A 261 -35.79 28.04 36.01
N GLY A 262 -34.69 28.48 35.36
CA GLY A 262 -33.37 27.88 35.50
C GLY A 262 -33.10 26.71 34.54
N LEU A 263 -33.90 26.60 33.47
CA LEU A 263 -33.73 25.61 32.41
C LEU A 263 -33.25 26.29 31.11
N SER A 264 -32.19 25.74 30.52
CA SER A 264 -31.64 26.19 29.24
C SER A 264 -31.56 25.03 28.25
N ILE A 265 -31.64 25.34 26.95
CA ILE A 265 -31.61 24.36 25.86
C ILE A 265 -30.71 24.85 24.71
N ALA A 266 -30.12 23.92 23.94
CA ALA A 266 -29.24 24.24 22.81
C ALA A 266 -28.97 23.03 21.88
N GLY A 267 -28.73 23.28 20.59
CA GLY A 267 -28.15 22.25 19.71
C GLY A 267 -26.73 21.84 20.12
N GLY A 268 -26.27 20.69 19.64
CA GLY A 268 -24.89 20.23 19.82
C GLY A 268 -23.91 21.07 19.00
N VAL A 269 -22.65 21.17 19.45
CA VAL A 269 -21.60 21.86 18.68
C VAL A 269 -21.04 20.97 17.58
N GLY A 270 -20.43 21.59 16.57
CA GLY A 270 -19.67 20.87 15.55
C GLY A 270 -18.30 20.41 16.05
N SER A 271 -17.79 19.35 15.43
CA SER A 271 -16.39 18.93 15.61
C SER A 271 -15.42 19.80 14.80
N GLY A 272 -14.15 19.79 15.20
CA GLY A 272 -13.07 20.41 14.44
C GLY A 272 -12.84 19.74 13.09
N GLY A 273 -12.33 20.50 12.13
CA GLY A 273 -12.08 20.08 10.76
C GLY A 273 -10.71 19.43 10.51
N GLY A 274 -10.30 19.42 9.24
CA GLY A 274 -9.09 18.75 8.78
C GLY A 274 -8.11 19.66 8.05
N ILE A 275 -6.82 19.53 8.39
CA ILE A 275 -5.73 20.19 7.66
C ILE A 275 -4.68 19.15 7.24
N ARG A 276 -4.25 19.23 5.98
CA ARG A 276 -3.04 18.58 5.45
C ARG A 276 -2.02 19.64 5.05
N ILE A 277 -0.75 19.41 5.37
CA ILE A 277 0.36 20.26 4.93
C ILE A 277 1.51 19.37 4.41
N GLN A 278 1.96 19.57 3.18
CA GLN A 278 3.06 18.81 2.57
C GLN A 278 4.13 19.76 1.99
N GLY A 279 5.41 19.49 2.22
CA GLY A 279 6.49 20.26 1.61
C GLY A 279 7.87 19.59 1.65
N GLN A 280 8.82 20.08 0.83
CA GLN A 280 10.25 19.78 1.03
C GLN A 280 10.82 20.45 2.30
N SER A 281 10.21 21.55 2.75
CA SER A 281 10.32 22.09 4.12
C SER A 281 8.92 22.50 4.59
N VAL A 282 8.64 22.46 5.90
CA VAL A 282 7.39 22.97 6.48
C VAL A 282 7.70 23.74 7.75
N ASP A 283 7.47 25.05 7.72
CA ASP A 283 7.79 25.99 8.79
C ASP A 283 6.51 26.62 9.35
N LEU A 284 6.10 26.21 10.57
CA LEU A 284 4.82 26.62 11.18
C LEU A 284 5.04 27.64 12.30
N LEU A 285 5.25 28.90 11.90
CA LEU A 285 5.48 30.04 12.79
C LEU A 285 4.19 30.76 13.21
N GLY A 286 3.15 30.68 12.37
CA GLY A 286 1.79 31.12 12.66
C GLY A 286 0.97 30.09 13.45
N SER A 287 -0.35 30.29 13.52
CA SER A 287 -1.26 29.45 14.33
C SER A 287 -2.21 28.59 13.48
N ILE A 288 -2.40 27.34 13.90
CA ILE A 288 -3.39 26.43 13.31
C ILE A 288 -4.47 26.13 14.36
N ASP A 289 -5.74 26.34 14.01
CA ASP A 289 -6.87 26.17 14.92
C ASP A 289 -7.94 25.25 14.32
N ALA A 290 -7.85 23.97 14.65
CA ALA A 290 -8.75 22.89 14.23
C ALA A 290 -9.56 22.34 15.44
N ARG A 291 -9.83 23.18 16.44
CA ARG A 291 -10.59 22.79 17.64
C ARG A 291 -12.07 22.54 17.36
N ALA A 292 -12.73 21.88 18.30
CA ALA A 292 -14.16 22.07 18.55
C ALA A 292 -14.40 23.15 19.61
N PHE A 293 -15.67 23.35 19.97
CA PHE A 293 -16.08 24.17 21.12
C PHE A 293 -16.74 23.30 22.19
N SER A 294 -17.09 23.93 23.32
CA SER A 294 -17.86 23.29 24.38
C SER A 294 -18.97 24.23 24.85
N LEU A 295 -20.13 23.63 25.12
CA LEU A 295 -21.25 24.29 25.76
C LEU A 295 -21.43 23.71 27.17
N SER A 296 -21.48 24.59 28.16
CA SER A 296 -21.75 24.25 29.55
C SER A 296 -22.90 25.10 30.05
N ILE A 297 -24.01 24.46 30.40
CA ILE A 297 -25.24 25.10 30.91
C ILE A 297 -25.62 24.47 32.25
N PRO A 298 -26.56 25.04 33.03
CA PRO A 298 -27.03 24.41 34.25
C PRO A 298 -27.55 22.99 33.98
N ASN A 299 -26.89 22.00 34.59
CA ASN A 299 -27.17 20.57 34.54
C ASN A 299 -26.76 19.80 33.26
N VAL A 300 -26.19 20.44 32.22
CA VAL A 300 -25.78 19.73 30.98
C VAL A 300 -24.42 20.23 30.45
N THR A 301 -23.61 19.31 29.91
CA THR A 301 -22.44 19.65 29.07
C THR A 301 -22.47 18.95 27.70
N SER A 302 -22.08 19.67 26.64
CA SER A 302 -21.93 19.16 25.28
C SER A 302 -20.57 19.63 24.73
N GLN A 303 -19.76 18.73 24.17
CA GLN A 303 -18.36 18.97 23.78
C GLN A 303 -18.08 18.28 22.44
N GLY A 304 -17.56 18.99 21.45
CA GLY A 304 -17.29 18.43 20.12
C GLY A 304 -15.95 17.69 20.04
N GLY A 305 -15.81 16.79 19.07
CA GLY A 305 -14.54 16.14 18.76
C GLY A 305 -13.51 17.13 18.23
N GLY A 306 -12.34 17.22 18.85
CA GLY A 306 -11.24 18.05 18.37
C GLY A 306 -10.66 17.55 17.04
N GLY A 307 -10.35 18.45 16.10
CA GLY A 307 -10.05 18.10 14.71
C GLY A 307 -8.69 17.43 14.48
N ARG A 308 -8.25 17.38 13.21
CA ARG A 308 -6.98 16.71 12.83
C ARG A 308 -6.09 17.59 11.96
N VAL A 309 -4.79 17.49 12.19
CA VAL A 309 -3.75 18.15 11.38
C VAL A 309 -2.68 17.14 11.03
N ALA A 310 -2.54 16.81 9.74
CA ALA A 310 -1.50 15.94 9.22
C ALA A 310 -0.40 16.77 8.52
N VAL A 311 0.87 16.50 8.86
CA VAL A 311 2.03 17.21 8.28
C VAL A 311 3.00 16.20 7.66
N PHE A 312 3.36 16.44 6.40
CA PHE A 312 4.13 15.55 5.54
C PHE A 312 5.36 16.26 4.94
N GLY A 313 6.39 15.47 4.64
CA GLY A 313 7.74 15.97 4.30
C GLY A 313 8.72 15.60 5.41
N LEU A 314 9.98 16.01 5.45
CA LEU A 314 10.68 17.03 4.67
C LEU A 314 11.92 16.41 4.01
N ASN A 315 12.60 17.14 3.13
CA ASN A 315 13.85 16.67 2.55
C ASN A 315 15.04 16.98 3.49
N GLN A 316 15.83 15.96 3.86
CA GLN A 316 17.14 16.03 4.55
C GLN A 316 17.22 16.67 5.96
N LEU A 317 16.24 17.45 6.43
CA LEU A 317 16.28 18.11 7.76
C LEU A 317 15.34 17.51 8.82
N PHE A 318 14.48 16.57 8.43
CA PHE A 318 13.63 15.80 9.35
C PHE A 318 13.82 14.29 9.14
N ASP A 319 15.08 13.84 9.15
CA ASP A 319 15.37 12.54 9.77
C ASP A 319 14.87 12.63 11.22
N PHE A 320 13.78 11.93 11.57
CA PHE A 320 13.41 11.81 12.99
C PHE A 320 14.45 10.92 13.65
N VAL A 321 15.47 11.53 14.28
CA VAL A 321 16.51 10.82 15.00
C VAL A 321 16.06 10.60 16.44
N VAL A 322 15.80 9.33 16.78
CA VAL A 322 15.37 8.91 18.11
C VAL A 322 16.33 9.46 19.18
N GLY A 323 15.78 10.03 20.25
CA GLY A 323 16.55 10.62 21.36
C GLY A 323 17.08 12.04 21.13
N GLN A 324 16.99 12.60 19.93
CA GLN A 324 17.39 13.99 19.66
C GLN A 324 16.20 14.97 19.64
N THR A 325 16.43 16.19 20.13
CA THR A 325 15.52 17.32 19.88
C THR A 325 15.75 17.85 18.47
N SER A 326 14.75 17.69 17.59
CA SER A 326 14.81 18.15 16.19
C SER A 326 15.18 19.64 16.09
N THR A 327 16.02 19.97 15.10
CA THR A 327 16.53 21.31 14.87
C THR A 327 15.66 22.17 13.94
N SER A 328 14.45 21.71 13.58
CA SER A 328 13.54 22.42 12.64
C SER A 328 12.12 22.62 13.18
N SER A 329 11.76 23.89 13.35
CA SER A 329 10.50 24.60 13.01
C SER A 329 9.08 24.02 13.15
N ILE A 330 8.80 22.71 13.30
CA ILE A 330 7.43 22.23 13.58
C ILE A 330 7.12 22.43 15.07
N ASN A 331 6.87 23.68 15.46
CA ASN A 331 6.39 23.98 16.80
C ASN A 331 4.91 23.59 16.94
N THR A 332 4.66 22.34 17.33
CA THR A 332 3.28 21.89 17.53
C THR A 332 2.51 22.72 18.55
N SER A 333 3.15 23.52 19.42
CA SER A 333 2.44 24.38 20.39
C SER A 333 1.57 25.46 19.74
N THR A 334 1.71 25.75 18.45
CA THR A 334 0.82 26.67 17.71
C THR A 334 -0.36 25.96 17.05
N ILE A 335 -0.44 24.63 17.16
CA ILE A 335 -1.48 23.78 16.59
C ILE A 335 -2.47 23.36 17.68
N ASN A 336 -3.69 23.90 17.60
CA ASN A 336 -4.80 23.59 18.49
C ASN A 336 -5.76 22.58 17.84
N VAL A 337 -5.92 21.42 18.47
CA VAL A 337 -6.85 20.34 18.08
C VAL A 337 -7.75 19.92 19.26
N SER A 338 -7.97 20.80 20.23
CA SER A 338 -8.76 20.46 21.44
C SER A 338 -10.24 20.20 21.11
N GLY A 339 -10.85 19.23 21.81
CA GLY A 339 -12.31 19.07 21.90
C GLY A 339 -12.99 20.07 22.87
N ALA A 340 -12.28 21.13 23.25
CA ALA A 340 -12.64 22.13 24.25
C ALA A 340 -12.98 21.54 25.64
N CYS A 341 -12.12 20.64 26.13
CA CYS A 341 -12.22 20.16 27.52
C CYS A 341 -12.11 21.34 28.49
N SER A 342 -12.99 21.39 29.48
CA SER A 342 -13.01 22.42 30.53
C SER A 342 -12.92 21.76 31.91
N PRO A 343 -11.95 22.13 32.77
CA PRO A 343 -11.65 21.39 34.01
C PRO A 343 -12.65 21.66 35.17
N LEU A 344 -13.91 21.96 34.85
CA LEU A 344 -14.94 22.28 35.84
C LEU A 344 -15.47 21.02 36.53
N THR A 345 -15.07 20.84 37.79
CA THR A 345 -15.63 19.88 38.77
C THR A 345 -15.34 18.38 38.56
N GLY A 346 -14.08 18.05 38.26
CA GLY A 346 -13.42 16.88 38.85
C GLY A 346 -13.80 15.48 38.35
N SER A 347 -14.55 15.35 37.24
CA SER A 347 -14.91 14.06 36.63
C SER A 347 -14.66 14.01 35.12
N SER A 348 -14.42 12.80 34.61
CA SER A 348 -14.64 12.31 33.24
C SER A 348 -14.02 13.00 31.99
N CYS A 349 -13.49 14.22 32.02
CA CYS A 349 -12.99 14.91 30.80
C CYS A 349 -11.71 14.31 30.15
N PHE A 350 -11.19 13.18 30.63
CA PHE A 350 -9.74 12.92 30.62
C PHE A 350 -9.09 12.33 29.37
N LEU A 351 -9.81 11.61 28.49
CA LEU A 351 -9.18 10.71 27.50
C LEU A 351 -9.71 10.74 26.05
N VAL A 352 -10.90 11.30 25.81
CA VAL A 352 -11.70 10.95 24.63
C VAL A 352 -11.82 12.03 23.56
N ALA A 353 -12.40 13.21 23.83
CA ALA A 353 -12.70 14.24 22.81
C ALA A 353 -11.48 14.92 22.15
N ARG A 354 -10.25 14.44 22.41
CA ARG A 354 -9.00 14.99 21.88
C ARG A 354 -8.88 14.79 20.37
N GLY A 355 -8.48 15.84 19.65
CA GLY A 355 -8.01 15.71 18.28
C GLY A 355 -6.58 15.21 18.17
N PHE A 356 -6.15 14.99 16.92
CA PHE A 356 -4.82 14.46 16.60
C PHE A 356 -3.98 15.46 15.81
N ILE A 357 -2.68 15.48 16.09
CA ILE A 357 -1.65 16.00 15.19
C ILE A 357 -0.84 14.79 14.74
N SER A 358 -0.77 14.52 13.44
CA SER A 358 -0.02 13.39 12.89
C SER A 358 1.14 13.93 12.04
N ILE A 359 2.37 13.60 12.42
CA ILE A 359 3.58 13.99 11.68
C ILE A 359 4.10 12.76 10.95
N SER A 360 4.24 12.83 9.63
CA SER A 360 4.82 11.76 8.82
C SER A 360 6.15 12.21 8.20
N PRO A 361 7.29 11.94 8.86
CA PRO A 361 8.60 12.27 8.30
C PRO A 361 8.87 11.41 7.07
N GLN A 362 9.54 11.99 6.06
CA GLN A 362 9.98 11.24 4.89
C GLN A 362 10.90 10.06 5.25
N VAL A 363 11.73 10.20 6.30
CA VAL A 363 12.53 9.12 6.89
C VAL A 363 12.55 9.25 8.41
N THR A 364 12.25 8.17 9.12
CA THR A 364 12.60 8.02 10.54
C THR A 364 13.92 7.27 10.65
N THR A 365 14.93 7.87 11.29
CA THR A 365 16.25 7.26 11.46
C THR A 365 16.44 6.83 12.91
N ILE A 366 16.48 5.52 13.16
CA ILE A 366 16.91 4.95 14.44
C ILE A 366 18.44 5.01 14.46
N PRO A 367 19.07 5.86 15.30
CA PRO A 367 20.51 6.02 15.33
C PRO A 367 21.19 4.85 16.04
N SER A 368 22.52 4.83 15.97
CA SER A 368 23.32 3.70 16.46
C SER A 368 23.10 3.40 17.95
N GLY A 369 22.57 2.22 18.23
CA GLY A 369 22.34 1.71 19.59
C GLY A 369 21.03 2.13 20.26
N GLU A 370 20.19 2.96 19.62
CA GLU A 370 18.89 3.37 20.14
C GLU A 370 17.76 2.42 19.72
N THR A 371 16.62 2.50 20.41
CA THR A 371 15.45 1.64 20.19
C THR A 371 14.17 2.45 19.92
N LEU A 372 13.38 2.03 18.94
CA LEU A 372 12.09 2.64 18.56
C LEU A 372 11.00 1.58 18.41
N THR A 373 9.86 1.76 19.08
CA THR A 373 8.68 0.92 18.85
C THR A 373 7.92 1.40 17.61
N LEU A 374 7.79 0.54 16.61
CA LEU A 374 7.03 0.80 15.37
C LEU A 374 5.53 0.81 15.66
N GLY A 375 4.75 1.49 14.83
CA GLY A 375 3.28 1.57 14.96
C GLY A 375 2.76 2.27 16.23
N LEU A 376 3.61 2.47 17.24
CA LEU A 376 3.26 3.15 18.47
C LEU A 376 3.12 4.64 18.19
N VAL A 377 1.88 5.11 18.26
CA VAL A 377 1.54 6.52 18.52
C VAL A 377 2.35 6.94 19.75
N THR A 378 3.45 7.67 19.53
CA THR A 378 4.27 8.20 20.62
C THR A 378 3.51 9.38 21.19
N ASP A 379 2.52 9.08 22.04
CA ASP A 379 1.54 10.04 22.54
C ASP A 379 2.20 11.00 23.53
N LEU A 380 2.87 12.01 22.98
CA LEU A 380 3.41 13.18 23.68
C LEU A 380 2.25 14.12 24.09
N SER A 381 1.16 13.55 24.61
CA SER A 381 -0.09 14.27 24.78
C SER A 381 -0.04 15.30 25.90
N ASP A 382 -0.58 16.46 25.58
CA ASP A 382 -1.20 17.33 26.57
C ASP A 382 -2.66 16.88 26.76
N VAL A 383 -3.33 17.32 27.83
CA VAL A 383 -4.66 16.81 28.22
C VAL A 383 -5.73 16.98 27.13
N ASP A 384 -5.50 17.93 26.21
CA ASP A 384 -6.39 18.33 25.12
C ASP A 384 -6.14 17.66 23.76
N ARG A 385 -4.98 17.01 23.52
CA ARG A 385 -4.55 16.59 22.17
C ARG A 385 -3.71 15.31 22.16
N ARG A 386 -3.75 14.58 21.05
CA ARG A 386 -2.84 13.46 20.76
C ARG A 386 -1.81 13.89 19.72
N LEU A 387 -0.57 13.42 19.87
CA LEU A 387 0.49 13.62 18.88
C LEU A 387 0.98 12.25 18.41
N GLU A 388 1.01 12.07 17.09
CA GLU A 388 1.33 10.82 16.41
C GLU A 388 2.53 11.02 15.48
N LEU A 389 3.38 9.98 15.37
CA LEU A 389 4.46 9.90 14.42
C LEU A 389 4.19 8.73 13.46
N VAL A 390 3.78 9.03 12.23
CA VAL A 390 3.51 7.99 11.22
C VAL A 390 4.75 7.77 10.36
N HIS A 391 5.50 6.76 10.76
CA HIS A 391 6.66 6.22 10.07
C HIS A 391 6.33 5.84 8.63
N HIS A 392 6.95 6.50 7.65
CA HIS A 392 6.81 6.14 6.22
C HIS A 392 8.00 5.30 5.75
N ASN A 393 9.18 5.91 5.57
CA ASN A 393 10.44 5.16 5.43
C ASN A 393 11.18 5.12 6.78
N ILE A 394 11.95 4.06 7.02
CA ILE A 394 12.69 3.83 8.27
C ILE A 394 14.13 3.42 7.96
N ARG A 395 15.10 4.06 8.60
CA ARG A 395 16.51 3.62 8.62
C ARG A 395 16.88 3.09 9.99
N ILE A 396 17.53 1.94 10.03
CA ILE A 396 18.02 1.33 11.27
C ILE A 396 19.55 1.32 11.20
N GLN A 397 20.19 2.26 11.90
CA GLN A 397 21.66 2.35 11.94
C GLN A 397 22.28 1.18 12.72
N GLN A 398 23.62 1.07 12.65
CA GLN A 398 24.43 0.06 13.34
C GLN A 398 24.02 -0.12 14.82
N ASN A 399 23.66 -1.34 15.25
CA ASN A 399 23.12 -1.67 16.59
C ASN A 399 21.76 -1.03 16.97
N GLY A 400 21.16 -0.20 16.10
CA GLY A 400 19.81 0.37 16.30
C GLY A 400 18.72 -0.70 16.21
N GLN A 401 17.58 -0.48 16.86
CA GLN A 401 16.55 -1.50 17.05
C GLN A 401 15.14 -0.97 16.79
N ALA A 402 14.45 -1.55 15.81
CA ALA A 402 13.01 -1.39 15.63
C ALA A 402 12.26 -2.48 16.42
N VAL A 403 11.21 -2.11 17.15
CA VAL A 403 10.36 -3.03 17.92
C VAL A 403 8.96 -3.07 17.34
N VAL A 404 8.58 -4.19 16.75
CA VAL A 404 7.21 -4.48 16.29
C VAL A 404 6.33 -4.73 17.54
N PRO A 405 5.23 -3.99 17.75
CA PRO A 405 4.37 -4.17 18.91
C PRO A 405 3.50 -5.43 18.76
N ILE A 406 2.82 -5.85 19.83
CA ILE A 406 2.02 -7.09 19.84
C ILE A 406 0.83 -7.07 18.85
N GLU A 407 0.31 -5.88 18.52
CA GLU A 407 -0.73 -5.68 17.50
C GLU A 407 -0.19 -5.82 16.06
N GLY A 408 1.12 -6.02 15.88
CA GLY A 408 1.81 -6.01 14.60
C GLY A 408 2.19 -4.60 14.11
N TYR A 409 2.86 -4.52 12.96
CA TYR A 409 3.12 -3.26 12.26
C TYR A 409 3.03 -3.46 10.75
N VAL A 410 2.29 -2.57 10.08
CA VAL A 410 2.16 -2.52 8.63
C VAL A 410 3.19 -1.56 8.06
N ASN A 411 4.19 -2.09 7.37
CA ASN A 411 5.18 -1.28 6.66
C ASN A 411 4.67 -0.89 5.27
N SER A 412 4.50 0.42 5.07
CA SER A 412 4.01 1.03 3.81
C SER A 412 5.06 1.93 3.13
N GLY A 413 6.33 1.80 3.49
CA GLY A 413 7.48 2.46 2.84
C GLY A 413 8.75 1.60 2.92
N LYS A 414 9.92 2.17 2.66
CA LYS A 414 11.20 1.44 2.72
C LYS A 414 11.72 1.35 4.15
N ILE A 415 11.98 0.13 4.64
CA ILE A 415 12.82 -0.14 5.80
C ILE A 415 14.22 -0.53 5.32
N GLU A 416 15.24 0.13 5.85
CA GLU A 416 16.66 0.01 5.45
C GLU A 416 17.52 -0.34 6.67
N LEU A 417 18.08 -1.55 6.70
CA LEU A 417 18.96 -2.07 7.76
C LEU A 417 20.43 -1.80 7.41
N PHE A 418 21.15 -1.08 8.28
CA PHE A 418 22.57 -0.77 8.07
C PHE A 418 23.49 -1.81 8.72
N PRO A 419 24.54 -2.28 8.01
CA PRO A 419 25.46 -3.29 8.49
C PRO A 419 25.99 -3.08 9.91
N GLY A 420 26.20 -4.19 10.62
CA GLY A 420 26.81 -4.21 11.95
C GLY A 420 25.82 -4.22 13.12
N GLY A 421 24.69 -4.91 12.98
CA GLY A 421 23.82 -5.27 14.10
C GLY A 421 22.52 -4.46 14.22
N SER A 422 22.09 -3.76 13.16
CA SER A 422 20.72 -3.23 13.11
C SER A 422 19.69 -4.37 13.20
N ARG A 423 18.64 -4.20 14.02
CA ARG A 423 17.64 -5.25 14.30
C ARG A 423 16.21 -4.76 14.12
N ILE A 424 15.34 -5.62 13.62
CA ILE A 424 13.89 -5.56 13.84
C ILE A 424 13.54 -6.73 14.76
N LEU A 425 12.80 -6.49 15.84
CA LEU A 425 12.38 -7.54 16.79
C LEU A 425 11.00 -7.25 17.36
N GLY A 426 10.41 -8.18 18.10
CA GLY A 426 9.16 -7.94 18.85
C GLY A 426 8.17 -9.10 18.80
N PRO A 427 7.09 -9.03 19.61
CA PRO A 427 6.12 -10.13 19.73
C PRO A 427 5.04 -10.20 18.64
N GLY A 428 4.91 -9.18 17.77
CA GLY A 428 3.91 -9.16 16.70
C GLY A 428 4.51 -9.36 15.30
N THR A 429 3.63 -9.46 14.30
CA THR A 429 4.01 -9.61 12.88
C THR A 429 4.38 -8.26 12.25
N LEU A 430 5.47 -8.24 11.49
CA LEU A 430 5.76 -7.21 10.49
C LEU A 430 5.06 -7.58 9.18
N GLU A 431 4.05 -6.83 8.76
CA GLU A 431 3.50 -6.93 7.41
C GLU A 431 4.31 -6.02 6.47
N ASN A 432 5.10 -6.57 5.56
CA ASN A 432 5.79 -5.77 4.56
C ASN A 432 4.92 -5.57 3.32
N ARG A 433 4.53 -4.32 3.03
CA ARG A 433 3.69 -3.93 1.88
C ARG A 433 4.39 -2.94 0.94
N ASN A 434 5.70 -2.72 1.12
CA ASN A 434 6.50 -1.87 0.26
C ASN A 434 7.93 -2.42 0.11
N GLU A 435 8.91 -2.00 0.93
CA GLU A 435 10.29 -2.47 0.79
C GLU A 435 10.96 -2.75 2.14
N LEU A 436 11.67 -3.87 2.25
CA LEU A 436 12.57 -4.24 3.35
C LEU A 436 13.94 -4.56 2.75
N SER A 437 15.00 -3.92 3.22
CA SER A 437 16.29 -3.93 2.52
C SER A 437 17.51 -3.79 3.43
N GLY A 438 18.67 -4.16 2.91
CA GLY A 438 19.97 -3.99 3.58
C GLY A 438 20.40 -5.19 4.43
N SER A 439 21.33 -4.95 5.35
CA SER A 439 22.04 -5.98 6.12
C SER A 439 21.76 -5.87 7.63
N GLY A 440 21.17 -6.91 8.22
CA GLY A 440 20.81 -6.93 9.64
C GLY A 440 20.05 -8.18 10.06
N THR A 441 19.32 -8.09 11.17
CA THR A 441 18.55 -9.23 11.71
C THR A 441 17.08 -8.87 11.96
N VAL A 442 16.17 -9.75 11.56
CA VAL A 442 14.72 -9.65 11.73
C VAL A 442 14.25 -10.83 12.58
N GLU A 443 13.83 -10.51 13.80
CA GLU A 443 13.44 -11.47 14.86
C GLU A 443 11.93 -11.46 15.13
N ALA A 444 11.21 -10.49 14.55
CA ALA A 444 9.76 -10.52 14.44
C ALA A 444 9.33 -11.45 13.30
N VAL A 445 8.13 -12.03 13.39
CA VAL A 445 7.51 -12.77 12.27
C VAL A 445 7.30 -11.80 11.11
N LEU A 446 7.61 -12.22 9.88
CA LEU A 446 7.52 -11.37 8.69
C LEU A 446 6.57 -11.98 7.65
N ASP A 447 5.47 -11.29 7.37
CA ASP A 447 4.62 -11.57 6.22
C ASP A 447 4.88 -10.50 5.15
N ASN A 448 5.60 -10.88 4.10
CA ASN A 448 5.76 -10.06 2.90
C ASN A 448 4.49 -10.21 2.05
N TYR A 449 3.72 -9.13 1.91
CA TYR A 449 2.40 -9.11 1.27
C TYR A 449 2.47 -8.72 -0.21
N ALA A 450 1.33 -8.75 -0.91
CA ALA A 450 1.23 -8.27 -2.28
C ALA A 450 1.72 -6.82 -2.43
N GLY A 451 2.69 -6.59 -3.31
CA GLY A 451 3.40 -5.31 -3.47
C GLY A 451 4.55 -5.07 -2.49
N GLY A 452 4.77 -5.98 -1.52
CA GLY A 452 5.92 -6.00 -0.63
C GLY A 452 7.14 -6.65 -1.30
N THR A 453 8.30 -6.04 -1.12
CA THR A 453 9.59 -6.49 -1.64
C THR A 453 10.58 -6.67 -0.49
N ILE A 454 11.30 -7.80 -0.46
CA ILE A 454 12.55 -7.95 0.29
C ILE A 454 13.69 -7.83 -0.71
N ASP A 455 14.59 -6.86 -0.57
CA ASP A 455 15.68 -6.58 -1.53
C ASP A 455 17.06 -6.56 -0.84
N ALA A 456 17.96 -7.42 -1.30
CA ALA A 456 19.29 -7.63 -0.69
C ALA A 456 20.38 -7.63 -1.76
N ILE A 457 21.23 -6.59 -1.82
CA ILE A 457 22.17 -6.37 -2.94
C ILE A 457 23.60 -6.21 -2.41
N ASN A 458 24.35 -7.31 -2.41
CA ASN A 458 25.61 -7.53 -1.69
C ASN A 458 25.44 -7.44 -0.16
N ASP A 459 24.28 -7.92 0.33
CA ASP A 459 23.82 -7.81 1.71
C ASP A 459 23.85 -9.16 2.46
N ALA A 460 23.82 -9.09 3.79
CA ALA A 460 23.62 -10.22 4.68
C ALA A 460 22.43 -9.95 5.61
N LEU A 461 21.30 -10.63 5.35
CA LEU A 461 20.03 -10.42 6.06
C LEU A 461 19.57 -11.73 6.72
N THR A 462 19.35 -11.70 8.03
CA THR A 462 19.01 -12.87 8.85
C THR A 462 17.60 -12.75 9.40
N PHE A 463 16.79 -13.80 9.23
CA PHE A 463 15.44 -13.94 9.76
C PHE A 463 15.42 -15.07 10.79
N THR A 464 15.28 -14.74 12.08
CA THR A 464 15.29 -15.75 13.17
C THR A 464 13.89 -16.26 13.54
N ALA A 465 12.86 -15.73 12.87
CA ALA A 465 11.47 -16.11 12.99
C ALA A 465 10.92 -16.53 11.61
N ALA A 466 9.72 -17.11 11.58
CA ALA A 466 9.11 -17.54 10.33
C ALA A 466 8.89 -16.37 9.35
N VAL A 467 9.12 -16.63 8.07
CA VAL A 467 8.88 -15.68 6.97
C VAL A 467 7.93 -16.28 5.95
N THR A 468 6.89 -15.53 5.60
CA THR A 468 5.98 -15.83 4.48
C THR A 468 6.18 -14.80 3.37
N ASN A 469 6.62 -15.22 2.19
CA ASN A 469 6.42 -14.44 0.97
C ASN A 469 5.06 -14.80 0.40
N ASN A 470 4.10 -13.87 0.41
CA ASN A 470 2.72 -14.14 -0.04
C ASN A 470 2.57 -13.93 -1.55
N VAL A 471 1.41 -14.34 -2.10
CA VAL A 471 1.10 -14.15 -3.52
C VAL A 471 1.16 -12.68 -3.90
N GLY A 472 2.02 -12.34 -4.87
CA GLY A 472 2.30 -10.97 -5.31
C GLY A 472 3.33 -10.21 -4.45
N GLY A 473 3.94 -10.86 -3.45
CA GLY A 473 5.15 -10.40 -2.79
C GLY A 473 6.41 -10.88 -3.54
N GLN A 474 7.49 -10.12 -3.44
CA GLN A 474 8.76 -10.40 -4.10
C GLN A 474 9.93 -10.53 -3.10
N ILE A 475 10.84 -11.47 -3.36
CA ILE A 475 12.18 -11.53 -2.77
C ILE A 475 13.18 -11.35 -3.91
N ASN A 476 14.07 -10.38 -3.81
CA ASN A 476 15.14 -10.10 -4.77
C ASN A 476 16.49 -10.16 -4.04
N ALA A 477 17.44 -10.92 -4.57
CA ALA A 477 18.75 -11.08 -3.95
C ALA A 477 19.87 -11.13 -5.00
N ILE A 478 20.92 -10.35 -4.81
CA ILE A 478 22.04 -10.21 -5.77
C ILE A 478 23.37 -10.22 -5.03
N ASN A 479 24.18 -11.27 -5.23
CA ASN A 479 25.46 -11.52 -4.53
C ASN A 479 25.33 -11.51 -2.99
N SER A 480 24.20 -11.98 -2.47
CA SER A 480 23.80 -11.79 -1.06
C SER A 480 23.70 -13.11 -0.28
N THR A 481 23.54 -13.00 1.04
CA THR A 481 23.19 -14.12 1.90
C THR A 481 21.91 -13.83 2.67
N LEU A 482 20.90 -14.69 2.52
CA LEU A 482 19.65 -14.65 3.26
C LEU A 482 19.60 -15.85 4.21
N SER A 483 19.46 -15.64 5.52
CA SER A 483 19.28 -16.75 6.49
C SER A 483 17.84 -16.79 6.97
N PHE A 484 17.19 -17.94 6.90
CA PHE A 484 15.84 -18.18 7.42
C PHE A 484 15.91 -19.31 8.44
N ASP A 485 16.26 -18.97 9.68
CA ASP A 485 16.56 -19.95 10.74
C ASP A 485 15.33 -20.78 11.14
N ALA A 486 14.12 -20.30 10.81
CA ALA A 486 12.84 -20.98 10.97
C ALA A 486 12.23 -21.48 9.64
N GLY A 487 12.96 -21.38 8.53
CA GLY A 487 12.51 -21.66 7.18
C GLY A 487 11.73 -20.52 6.51
N LEU A 488 11.70 -20.53 5.17
CA LEU A 488 10.96 -19.60 4.32
C LEU A 488 9.76 -20.31 3.66
N THR A 489 8.57 -19.74 3.80
CA THR A 489 7.41 -20.11 2.96
C THR A 489 7.34 -19.18 1.76
N ASN A 490 7.75 -19.63 0.57
CA ASN A 490 7.63 -18.86 -0.68
C ASN A 490 6.33 -19.17 -1.42
N ASN A 491 5.35 -18.29 -1.32
CA ASN A 491 4.11 -18.28 -2.11
C ASN A 491 4.04 -17.05 -3.06
N GLY A 492 5.18 -16.41 -3.32
CA GLY A 492 5.30 -15.25 -4.21
C GLY A 492 6.42 -15.46 -5.26
N GLU A 493 7.03 -14.38 -5.71
CA GLU A 493 8.20 -14.45 -6.60
C GLU A 493 9.50 -14.37 -5.79
N MET A 494 10.49 -15.19 -6.17
CA MET A 494 11.85 -15.17 -5.64
C MET A 494 12.84 -15.09 -6.79
N ASN A 495 13.66 -14.03 -6.83
CA ASN A 495 14.65 -13.78 -7.88
C ASN A 495 16.05 -13.80 -7.26
N LEU A 496 16.84 -14.83 -7.56
CA LEU A 496 18.15 -15.08 -6.97
C LEU A 496 19.25 -14.91 -8.02
N ILE A 497 20.23 -14.04 -7.72
CA ILE A 497 21.43 -13.84 -8.54
C ILE A 497 22.65 -14.07 -7.66
N ASN A 498 23.46 -15.10 -7.95
CA ASN A 498 24.64 -15.50 -7.19
C ASN A 498 24.43 -15.49 -5.65
N THR A 499 23.28 -16.00 -5.18
CA THR A 499 22.82 -15.84 -3.80
C THR A 499 22.82 -17.14 -3.01
N THR A 500 23.21 -17.06 -1.75
CA THR A 500 23.10 -18.18 -0.79
C THR A 500 21.91 -17.96 0.16
N ILE A 501 20.98 -18.89 0.16
CA ILE A 501 19.96 -19.04 1.19
C ILE A 501 20.47 -20.04 2.24
N LEU A 502 20.38 -19.68 3.52
CA LEU A 502 20.65 -20.56 4.65
C LEU A 502 19.32 -20.95 5.30
N GLY A 503 19.11 -22.25 5.52
CA GLY A 503 17.82 -22.83 5.94
C GLY A 503 16.95 -23.30 4.76
N SER A 504 15.84 -23.96 5.08
CA SER A 504 14.95 -24.60 4.09
C SER A 504 13.95 -23.62 3.46
N VAL A 505 13.59 -23.85 2.20
CA VAL A 505 12.58 -23.13 1.42
C VAL A 505 11.45 -24.08 1.03
N ALA A 506 10.21 -23.70 1.28
CA ALA A 506 9.04 -24.48 0.86
C ALA A 506 7.94 -23.55 0.31
N SER A 507 7.07 -24.09 -0.55
CA SER A 507 5.88 -23.38 -1.03
C SER A 507 4.59 -24.15 -0.71
N SER A 508 3.46 -23.44 -0.76
CA SER A 508 2.11 -23.95 -0.46
C SER A 508 1.02 -23.37 -1.37
N ALA A 509 1.36 -22.32 -2.12
CA ALA A 509 0.68 -21.81 -3.31
C ALA A 509 1.77 -21.50 -4.38
N THR A 510 1.51 -20.63 -5.34
CA THR A 510 2.44 -20.26 -6.44
C THR A 510 3.76 -19.63 -5.95
N GLY A 511 4.78 -20.45 -5.74
CA GLY A 511 6.12 -20.06 -5.31
C GLY A 511 7.14 -19.97 -6.45
N ASN A 512 6.98 -19.01 -7.37
CA ASN A 512 7.89 -18.87 -8.51
C ASN A 512 9.32 -18.54 -8.06
N THR A 513 10.30 -19.23 -8.66
CA THR A 513 11.73 -19.02 -8.38
C THR A 513 12.50 -18.82 -9.69
N THR A 514 13.16 -17.69 -9.83
CA THR A 514 14.02 -17.33 -10.97
C THR A 514 15.46 -17.32 -10.51
N LEU A 515 16.32 -18.03 -11.22
CA LEU A 515 17.75 -18.10 -10.96
C LEU A 515 18.54 -17.30 -11.98
N VAL A 516 19.70 -16.77 -11.55
CA VAL A 516 20.78 -16.28 -12.42
C VAL A 516 22.12 -16.64 -11.77
N GLY A 517 23.02 -17.28 -12.52
CA GLY A 517 24.28 -17.81 -12.01
C GLY A 517 24.12 -18.97 -11.01
N SER A 518 25.13 -19.18 -10.18
CA SER A 518 25.14 -20.24 -9.15
C SER A 518 24.50 -19.74 -7.87
N ASN A 519 23.38 -20.34 -7.49
CA ASN A 519 22.62 -20.04 -6.28
C ASN A 519 22.57 -21.28 -5.39
N ALA A 520 22.40 -21.10 -4.08
CA ALA A 520 22.41 -22.22 -3.14
C ALA A 520 21.33 -22.10 -2.07
N VAL A 521 20.77 -23.23 -1.62
CA VAL A 521 19.84 -23.36 -0.50
C VAL A 521 20.42 -24.38 0.46
N SER A 522 20.85 -23.96 1.66
CA SER A 522 21.58 -24.83 2.59
C SER A 522 20.70 -25.85 3.35
N GLY A 523 19.39 -25.81 3.14
CA GLY A 523 18.42 -26.74 3.70
C GLY A 523 17.61 -27.39 2.59
N ASP A 524 16.40 -27.82 2.93
CA ASP A 524 15.49 -28.48 2.00
C ASP A 524 14.89 -27.48 0.99
N PHE A 525 14.57 -27.93 -0.21
CA PHE A 525 13.90 -27.11 -1.24
C PHE A 525 12.66 -27.83 -1.77
N ALA A 526 11.47 -27.32 -1.43
CA ALA A 526 10.20 -28.00 -1.69
C ALA A 526 9.22 -27.14 -2.50
N MET A 527 8.99 -27.52 -3.75
CA MET A 527 8.07 -26.85 -4.68
C MET A 527 6.64 -27.39 -4.59
N SER A 528 5.67 -26.55 -4.97
CA SER A 528 4.27 -26.92 -5.13
C SER A 528 3.94 -27.22 -6.60
N ALA A 529 2.83 -27.90 -6.84
CA ALA A 529 2.32 -28.16 -8.19
C ALA A 529 1.88 -26.89 -8.95
N ALA A 530 1.88 -25.72 -8.31
CA ALA A 530 1.54 -24.42 -8.90
C ALA A 530 2.76 -23.52 -9.15
N ASP A 531 3.97 -23.98 -8.84
CA ASP A 531 5.22 -23.20 -8.93
C ASP A 531 5.79 -23.20 -10.36
N ALA A 532 6.77 -22.34 -10.59
CA ALA A 532 7.67 -22.42 -11.72
C ALA A 532 9.12 -22.13 -11.29
N LEU A 533 10.05 -22.99 -11.72
CA LEU A 533 11.49 -22.74 -11.70
C LEU A 533 11.90 -22.17 -13.07
N PHE A 534 12.66 -21.09 -13.09
CA PHE A 534 13.19 -20.47 -14.31
C PHE A 534 14.72 -20.51 -14.31
N VAL A 535 15.30 -21.03 -15.40
CA VAL A 535 16.75 -21.14 -15.63
C VAL A 535 17.15 -20.64 -17.02
N GLY A 536 18.28 -19.95 -17.09
CA GLY A 536 18.97 -19.55 -18.31
C GLY A 536 20.19 -20.42 -18.60
N VAL A 537 20.51 -20.59 -19.88
CA VAL A 537 21.68 -21.33 -20.37
C VAL A 537 22.39 -20.51 -21.45
N GLY A 538 23.62 -20.07 -21.17
CA GLY A 538 24.45 -19.24 -22.04
C GLY A 538 25.83 -19.84 -22.40
N GLY A 539 26.12 -21.06 -21.94
CA GLY A 539 27.37 -21.77 -22.25
C GLY A 539 27.47 -23.10 -21.51
N LEU A 540 28.54 -23.86 -21.81
CA LEU A 540 28.75 -25.24 -21.36
C LEU A 540 29.53 -25.39 -20.04
N LEU A 541 30.07 -24.29 -19.50
CA LEU A 541 30.86 -24.31 -18.26
C LEU A 541 30.00 -23.82 -17.09
N ALA A 542 30.23 -24.38 -15.89
CA ALA A 542 29.59 -23.92 -14.67
C ALA A 542 29.72 -22.39 -14.49
N GLY A 543 28.59 -21.72 -14.21
CA GLY A 543 28.50 -20.25 -14.18
C GLY A 543 28.34 -19.58 -15.56
N GLN A 544 28.17 -20.35 -16.64
CA GLN A 544 27.62 -19.89 -17.92
C GLN A 544 26.15 -20.30 -18.12
N PHE A 545 25.63 -21.10 -17.19
CA PHE A 545 24.22 -21.46 -17.04
C PHE A 545 23.82 -21.26 -15.58
N ASP A 546 22.52 -21.16 -15.32
CA ASP A 546 21.96 -20.92 -14.00
C ASP A 546 21.77 -22.25 -13.26
N ALA A 547 22.19 -22.30 -11.99
CA ALA A 547 22.24 -23.52 -11.19
C ALA A 547 21.76 -23.29 -9.75
N LEU A 548 21.26 -24.36 -9.12
CA LEU A 548 20.80 -24.39 -7.73
C LEU A 548 21.43 -25.54 -6.94
N ASP A 549 22.27 -25.20 -5.97
CA ASP A 549 22.89 -26.16 -5.06
C ASP A 549 21.96 -26.38 -3.84
N ILE A 550 21.42 -27.58 -3.61
CA ILE A 550 20.50 -27.91 -2.51
C ILE A 550 21.21 -28.77 -1.47
N GLY A 551 21.38 -28.24 -0.26
CA GLY A 551 22.07 -28.91 0.85
C GLY A 551 21.22 -29.87 1.68
N GLY A 552 19.89 -29.89 1.47
CA GLY A 552 18.92 -30.77 2.14
C GLY A 552 18.10 -31.62 1.16
N ASP A 553 16.91 -32.06 1.57
CA ASP A 553 16.02 -32.83 0.70
C ASP A 553 15.35 -31.94 -0.38
N ALA A 554 15.12 -32.50 -1.58
CA ALA A 554 14.45 -31.81 -2.67
C ALA A 554 13.08 -32.43 -2.98
N MET A 555 12.05 -31.59 -3.09
CA MET A 555 10.72 -31.99 -3.60
C MET A 555 10.38 -31.18 -4.84
N LEU A 556 10.59 -31.80 -6.01
CA LEU A 556 10.39 -31.22 -7.33
C LEU A 556 8.93 -31.32 -7.75
N ALA A 557 8.37 -30.19 -8.20
CA ALA A 557 7.01 -30.03 -8.66
C ALA A 557 6.90 -28.77 -9.55
N GLY A 558 5.68 -28.40 -9.95
CA GLY A 558 5.46 -27.19 -10.75
C GLY A 558 6.05 -27.29 -12.16
N ALA A 559 6.27 -26.17 -12.83
CA ALA A 559 6.87 -26.11 -14.16
C ALA A 559 8.38 -25.86 -14.10
N LEU A 560 9.14 -26.45 -15.03
CA LEU A 560 10.48 -26.00 -15.38
C LEU A 560 10.39 -25.14 -16.64
N ASN A 561 11.00 -23.95 -16.61
CA ASN A 561 11.07 -23.03 -17.76
C ASN A 561 12.54 -22.76 -18.09
N VAL A 562 13.00 -23.29 -19.21
CA VAL A 562 14.37 -23.11 -19.69
C VAL A 562 14.40 -22.02 -20.77
N SER A 563 15.43 -21.17 -20.73
CA SER A 563 15.70 -20.16 -21.74
C SER A 563 17.17 -20.21 -22.17
N LEU A 564 17.46 -19.87 -23.43
CA LEU A 564 18.83 -19.75 -23.93
C LEU A 564 19.24 -18.29 -24.05
N ASP A 565 20.48 -18.00 -23.70
CA ASP A 565 21.02 -16.64 -23.68
C ASP A 565 21.28 -16.13 -25.12
N PRO A 566 21.08 -14.84 -25.45
CA PRO A 566 21.14 -14.34 -26.83
C PRO A 566 22.51 -14.55 -27.54
N GLY A 567 22.60 -15.60 -28.34
CA GLY A 567 23.79 -15.97 -29.10
C GLY A 567 24.44 -17.29 -28.64
N PHE A 568 23.95 -17.90 -27.57
CA PHE A 568 24.17 -19.32 -27.31
C PHE A 568 23.23 -20.18 -28.19
N ALA A 569 23.68 -21.38 -28.54
CA ALA A 569 22.92 -22.37 -29.29
C ALA A 569 23.42 -23.76 -28.86
N LEU A 570 22.49 -24.70 -28.69
CA LEU A 570 22.80 -26.06 -28.28
C LEU A 570 23.54 -26.83 -29.38
N THR A 571 24.41 -27.75 -28.98
CA THR A 571 25.02 -28.77 -29.84
C THR A 571 24.78 -30.17 -29.28
N ALA A 572 24.69 -31.18 -30.17
CA ALA A 572 24.40 -32.55 -29.79
C ALA A 572 25.45 -33.12 -28.82
N GLY A 573 25.01 -33.54 -27.63
CA GLY A 573 25.86 -34.00 -26.52
C GLY A 573 26.16 -32.94 -25.46
N ASP A 574 25.61 -31.73 -25.57
CA ASP A 574 25.62 -30.73 -24.49
C ASP A 574 24.90 -31.25 -23.23
N THR A 575 25.44 -30.94 -22.06
CA THR A 575 24.90 -31.29 -20.73
C THR A 575 25.03 -30.12 -19.75
N PHE A 576 24.03 -29.93 -18.87
CA PHE A 576 23.94 -28.84 -17.90
C PHE A 576 23.34 -29.35 -16.59
N ASP A 577 24.14 -29.43 -15.52
CA ASP A 577 23.67 -29.83 -14.19
C ASP A 577 23.01 -28.62 -13.50
N ILE A 578 21.68 -28.48 -13.65
CA ILE A 578 20.94 -27.27 -13.23
C ILE A 578 20.51 -27.29 -11.76
N VAL A 579 20.44 -28.47 -11.13
CA VAL A 579 20.14 -28.61 -9.70
C VAL A 579 20.98 -29.75 -9.10
N ASP A 580 21.90 -29.41 -8.20
CA ASP A 580 22.71 -30.33 -7.36
C ASP A 580 21.95 -30.60 -6.05
N ILE A 581 21.80 -31.86 -5.64
CA ILE A 581 20.92 -32.29 -4.54
C ILE A 581 21.69 -33.22 -3.58
N ALA A 582 22.29 -32.65 -2.54
CA ALA A 582 23.08 -33.38 -1.54
C ALA A 582 22.23 -34.21 -0.54
N GLY A 583 20.91 -34.05 -0.53
CA GLY A 583 19.97 -34.83 0.28
C GLY A 583 19.32 -35.98 -0.51
N THR A 584 17.99 -36.05 -0.51
CA THR A 584 17.23 -36.98 -1.37
C THR A 584 16.28 -36.22 -2.29
N ALA A 585 16.29 -36.57 -3.58
CA ALA A 585 15.33 -36.05 -4.55
C ALA A 585 14.00 -36.80 -4.51
N SER A 586 12.91 -36.07 -4.70
CA SER A 586 11.55 -36.61 -4.77
C SER A 586 10.66 -35.79 -5.70
N GLY A 587 9.71 -36.44 -6.37
CA GLY A 587 8.86 -35.79 -7.37
C GLY A 587 9.57 -35.51 -8.70
N ASN A 588 8.89 -34.78 -9.57
CA ASN A 588 9.34 -34.42 -10.92
C ASN A 588 8.64 -33.11 -11.32
N PHE A 589 9.23 -32.35 -12.24
CA PHE A 589 8.53 -31.23 -12.89
C PHE A 589 7.32 -31.74 -13.69
N ASN A 590 6.25 -30.94 -13.71
CA ASN A 590 4.94 -31.32 -14.22
C ASN A 590 4.97 -31.62 -15.73
N GLY A 591 4.66 -32.86 -16.11
CA GLY A 591 4.73 -33.35 -17.49
C GLY A 591 6.14 -33.79 -17.95
N LEU A 592 7.17 -33.54 -17.15
CA LEU A 592 8.56 -33.85 -17.43
C LEU A 592 9.02 -35.05 -16.61
N ALA A 593 8.69 -36.26 -17.08
CA ALA A 593 9.28 -37.49 -16.56
C ALA A 593 10.77 -37.60 -16.94
N ASP A 594 11.45 -38.60 -16.40
CA ASP A 594 12.83 -38.93 -16.76
C ASP A 594 12.98 -39.20 -18.27
N GLY A 595 13.94 -38.55 -18.93
CA GLY A 595 14.13 -38.57 -20.38
C GLY A 595 13.07 -37.79 -21.19
N ALA A 596 12.24 -36.94 -20.57
CA ALA A 596 11.24 -36.15 -21.29
C ALA A 596 11.84 -34.93 -22.04
N LEU A 597 11.21 -34.57 -23.16
CA LEU A 597 11.53 -33.35 -23.91
C LEU A 597 11.07 -32.11 -23.13
N VAL A 598 12.02 -31.23 -22.79
CA VAL A 598 11.77 -29.92 -22.16
C VAL A 598 11.43 -28.87 -23.21
N GLY A 599 12.08 -28.93 -24.38
CA GLY A 599 11.74 -28.09 -25.53
C GLY A 599 12.72 -28.22 -26.69
N ASN A 600 12.30 -27.77 -27.88
CA ASN A 600 13.18 -27.61 -29.04
C ASN A 600 13.74 -26.18 -29.09
N PHE A 601 15.06 -26.03 -29.19
CA PHE A 601 15.74 -24.74 -29.20
C PHE A 601 16.59 -24.61 -30.46
N GLY A 602 16.00 -24.03 -31.51
CA GLY A 602 16.69 -23.73 -32.77
C GLY A 602 16.93 -24.93 -33.69
N GLY A 603 16.22 -26.04 -33.47
CA GLY A 603 16.38 -27.31 -34.18
C GLY A 603 16.73 -28.46 -33.24
N VAL A 604 17.54 -28.20 -32.20
CA VAL A 604 18.00 -29.21 -31.24
C VAL A 604 16.99 -29.40 -30.11
N ASP A 605 16.63 -30.66 -29.83
CA ASP A 605 15.79 -31.04 -28.69
C ASP A 605 16.60 -31.14 -27.39
N LEU A 606 16.09 -30.53 -26.32
CA LEU A 606 16.66 -30.53 -24.97
C LEU A 606 15.79 -31.37 -24.03
N PHE A 607 16.41 -32.37 -23.40
CA PHE A 607 15.79 -33.36 -22.52
C PHE A 607 16.20 -33.15 -21.05
N ILE A 608 15.53 -33.86 -20.14
CA ILE A 608 15.81 -33.84 -18.69
C ILE A 608 16.19 -35.25 -18.18
N ASP A 609 17.16 -35.30 -17.26
CA ASP A 609 17.57 -36.49 -16.51
C ASP A 609 17.46 -36.15 -15.00
N TYR A 610 16.89 -37.06 -14.21
CA TYR A 610 16.80 -36.95 -12.74
C TYR A 610 17.80 -37.86 -12.00
N ASN A 611 18.72 -38.50 -12.75
CA ASN A 611 19.78 -39.36 -12.25
C ASN A 611 21.16 -38.71 -12.49
N GLY A 612 21.21 -37.38 -12.65
CA GLY A 612 22.42 -36.62 -12.97
C GLY A 612 23.45 -36.63 -11.83
N GLY A 613 24.64 -36.08 -12.14
CA GLY A 613 25.73 -35.83 -11.19
C GLY A 613 26.10 -37.02 -10.31
N ASP A 614 25.67 -37.00 -9.04
CA ASP A 614 25.96 -38.03 -8.02
C ASP A 614 25.01 -39.26 -8.09
N GLY A 615 23.87 -39.10 -8.77
CA GLY A 615 22.85 -40.12 -8.98
C GLY A 615 21.42 -39.68 -8.69
N ASN A 616 21.19 -38.45 -8.20
CA ASN A 616 19.85 -37.87 -8.04
C ASN A 616 19.75 -36.37 -8.37
N ASP A 617 20.68 -35.84 -9.17
CA ASP A 617 20.68 -34.43 -9.59
C ASP A 617 19.80 -34.20 -10.83
N VAL A 618 19.38 -32.95 -11.05
CA VAL A 618 18.63 -32.57 -12.26
C VAL A 618 19.61 -32.06 -13.32
N ALA A 619 19.80 -32.85 -14.36
CA ALA A 619 20.56 -32.44 -15.54
C ALA A 619 19.63 -32.16 -16.73
N LEU A 620 19.97 -31.15 -17.51
CA LEU A 620 19.46 -30.96 -18.88
C LEU A 620 20.49 -31.48 -19.86
N PHE A 621 20.05 -32.21 -20.89
CA PHE A 621 20.97 -32.77 -21.88
C PHE A 621 20.37 -32.76 -23.29
N THR A 622 21.24 -32.74 -24.29
CA THR A 622 20.86 -33.03 -25.68
C THR A 622 21.36 -34.41 -26.07
N VAL A 623 20.64 -35.12 -26.92
CA VAL A 623 21.10 -36.43 -27.40
C VAL A 623 22.26 -36.26 -28.37
N SER A 624 23.34 -37.01 -28.17
CA SER A 624 24.35 -37.28 -29.20
C SER A 624 24.15 -38.70 -29.71
N LEU A 625 23.29 -38.86 -30.72
CA LEU A 625 23.05 -40.15 -31.35
C LEU A 625 24.19 -40.41 -32.36
N SER A 626 25.02 -41.42 -32.12
CA SER A 626 26.30 -41.56 -32.84
C SER A 626 26.07 -41.96 -34.31
N GLY A 627 26.10 -40.99 -35.22
CA GLY A 627 25.74 -41.20 -36.63
C GLY A 627 24.60 -40.28 -37.11
N ASP A 628 23.89 -39.65 -36.18
CA ASP A 628 23.07 -38.46 -36.43
C ASP A 628 24.02 -37.31 -36.79
N PHE A 629 23.82 -36.75 -37.98
CA PHE A 629 24.74 -35.85 -38.69
C PHE A 629 24.07 -34.60 -39.25
N ASP A 630 22.74 -34.54 -39.32
CA ASP A 630 22.03 -33.25 -39.43
C ASP A 630 21.23 -32.84 -38.17
N ALA A 631 21.37 -33.60 -37.08
CA ALA A 631 20.94 -33.30 -35.71
C ALA A 631 19.41 -33.21 -35.52
N ASP A 632 18.65 -34.03 -36.25
CA ASP A 632 17.18 -34.07 -36.21
C ASP A 632 16.60 -35.12 -35.23
N GLY A 633 17.46 -35.98 -34.66
CA GLY A 633 17.11 -36.91 -33.58
C GLY A 633 16.96 -38.38 -33.99
N ASP A 634 17.18 -38.74 -35.26
CA ASP A 634 17.39 -40.13 -35.66
C ASP A 634 18.66 -40.38 -36.51
N VAL A 635 18.81 -41.57 -37.10
CA VAL A 635 19.95 -41.92 -37.96
C VAL A 635 19.40 -42.53 -39.25
N ASP A 636 19.16 -41.69 -40.24
CA ASP A 636 18.40 -41.95 -41.46
C ASP A 636 19.26 -41.76 -42.73
N GLY A 637 18.64 -41.75 -43.91
CA GLY A 637 19.32 -41.39 -45.16
C GLY A 637 19.74 -39.92 -45.26
N SER A 638 19.22 -39.02 -44.42
CA SER A 638 19.54 -37.59 -44.38
C SER A 638 20.96 -37.36 -43.88
N ASP A 639 21.31 -37.99 -42.75
CA ASP A 639 22.64 -38.04 -42.15
C ASP A 639 23.69 -38.61 -43.10
N PHE A 640 23.35 -39.72 -43.75
CA PHE A 640 24.21 -40.33 -44.76
C PHE A 640 24.54 -39.36 -45.89
N LEU A 641 23.58 -38.52 -46.27
CA LEU A 641 23.77 -37.49 -47.29
C LEU A 641 24.55 -36.29 -46.73
N ALA A 642 24.40 -35.90 -45.46
CA ALA A 642 25.24 -34.88 -44.80
C ALA A 642 26.71 -35.32 -44.75
N TRP A 643 26.97 -36.57 -44.34
CA TRP A 643 28.27 -37.21 -44.41
C TRP A 643 28.81 -37.26 -45.85
N GLN A 644 28.02 -37.71 -46.83
CA GLN A 644 28.47 -37.75 -48.24
C GLN A 644 28.79 -36.37 -48.83
N ARG A 645 28.10 -35.30 -48.39
CA ARG A 645 28.39 -33.92 -48.80
C ARG A 645 29.66 -33.36 -48.14
N GLY A 646 30.16 -34.02 -47.10
CA GLY A 646 31.32 -33.59 -46.33
C GLY A 646 31.01 -32.45 -45.36
N GLU A 647 29.77 -32.42 -44.85
CA GLU A 647 29.29 -31.42 -43.90
C GLU A 647 29.69 -31.79 -42.45
N VAL A 648 29.86 -33.09 -42.17
CA VAL A 648 30.44 -33.62 -40.92
C VAL A 648 31.97 -33.51 -40.92
N SER A 649 32.61 -34.02 -41.99
CA SER A 649 34.07 -34.04 -42.15
C SER A 649 34.46 -33.93 -43.62
N ASN A 650 35.57 -33.27 -43.92
CA ASN A 650 36.01 -33.00 -45.30
C ASN A 650 37.52 -33.26 -45.47
N PRO A 651 37.93 -34.33 -46.20
CA PRO A 651 37.08 -35.31 -46.86
C PRO A 651 36.27 -36.18 -45.87
N PRO A 652 35.11 -36.73 -46.27
CA PRO A 652 34.29 -37.60 -45.42
C PRO A 652 35.09 -38.76 -44.84
N SER A 653 35.02 -38.93 -43.52
CA SER A 653 35.79 -39.93 -42.77
C SER A 653 35.11 -41.30 -42.77
N ALA A 654 35.93 -42.35 -42.75
CA ALA A 654 35.47 -43.74 -42.64
C ALA A 654 35.17 -44.17 -41.19
N SER A 655 35.45 -43.33 -40.18
CA SER A 655 34.92 -43.54 -38.83
C SER A 655 33.45 -43.18 -38.82
N ASP A 656 33.14 -41.95 -39.23
CA ASP A 656 31.80 -41.37 -39.28
C ASP A 656 30.83 -42.29 -40.06
N LEU A 657 31.27 -42.85 -41.19
CA LEU A 657 30.50 -43.85 -41.92
C LEU A 657 30.23 -45.11 -41.08
N SER A 658 31.21 -45.62 -40.34
CA SER A 658 31.05 -46.77 -39.44
C SER A 658 30.15 -46.45 -38.24
N ASP A 659 30.15 -45.20 -37.77
CA ASP A 659 29.30 -44.74 -36.69
C ASP A 659 27.83 -44.67 -37.16
N TRP A 660 27.58 -44.11 -38.36
CA TRP A 660 26.28 -44.19 -39.04
C TRP A 660 25.86 -45.63 -39.37
N GLU A 661 26.72 -46.46 -39.96
CA GLU A 661 26.42 -47.86 -40.29
C GLU A 661 26.09 -48.71 -39.04
N THR A 662 26.61 -48.32 -37.87
CA THR A 662 26.34 -49.00 -36.59
C THR A 662 24.98 -48.61 -36.01
N ASN A 663 24.50 -47.39 -36.28
CA ASN A 663 23.32 -46.82 -35.63
C ASN A 663 22.16 -46.51 -36.61
N PHE A 664 22.30 -46.78 -37.91
CA PHE A 664 21.25 -46.53 -38.90
C PHE A 664 19.92 -47.22 -38.56
N GLY A 665 18.84 -46.45 -38.54
CA GLY A 665 17.51 -46.87 -38.09
C GLY A 665 17.35 -46.92 -36.57
N THR A 666 18.32 -46.43 -35.79
CA THR A 666 18.04 -45.97 -34.42
C THR A 666 17.38 -44.61 -34.47
N VAL A 667 16.49 -44.37 -33.51
CA VAL A 667 15.88 -43.07 -33.19
C VAL A 667 16.27 -42.75 -31.76
N ALA A 668 16.35 -41.46 -31.39
CA ALA A 668 16.43 -41.08 -29.98
C ALA A 668 15.28 -41.74 -29.19
N PRO A 669 15.51 -42.23 -27.96
CA PRO A 669 14.54 -43.06 -27.26
C PRO A 669 13.32 -42.23 -26.80
N LEU A 670 12.30 -42.18 -27.66
CA LEU A 670 10.99 -41.58 -27.35
C LEU A 670 10.39 -42.21 -26.09
N ALA A 671 10.51 -41.48 -24.96
CA ALA A 671 9.93 -41.87 -23.69
C ALA A 671 8.41 -42.06 -23.84
N ALA A 672 7.93 -43.28 -23.60
CA ALA A 672 6.54 -43.62 -23.88
C ALA A 672 5.59 -42.92 -22.89
N SER A 673 4.88 -41.88 -23.36
CA SER A 673 3.97 -41.08 -22.53
C SER A 673 2.82 -41.94 -21.99
N SER A 674 2.95 -42.42 -20.75
CA SER A 674 1.90 -43.18 -20.06
C SER A 674 0.81 -42.23 -19.55
N THR A 675 0.08 -41.61 -20.48
CA THR A 675 -1.16 -40.90 -20.14
C THR A 675 -2.11 -41.89 -19.46
N ALA A 676 -2.49 -41.59 -18.21
CA ALA A 676 -3.41 -42.44 -17.46
C ALA A 676 -4.80 -42.38 -18.13
N ILE A 677 -5.10 -43.36 -18.98
CA ILE A 677 -6.38 -43.48 -19.68
C ILE A 677 -7.49 -43.56 -18.63
N PRO A 678 -8.43 -42.61 -18.56
CA PRO A 678 -9.54 -42.68 -17.62
C PRO A 678 -10.38 -43.92 -17.94
N GLU A 679 -10.53 -44.84 -16.99
CA GLU A 679 -11.33 -46.06 -17.21
C GLU A 679 -12.78 -45.67 -17.58
N PRO A 680 -13.33 -46.19 -18.71
CA PRO A 680 -14.67 -45.82 -19.15
C PRO A 680 -15.71 -46.32 -18.14
N SER A 681 -16.39 -45.38 -17.48
CA SER A 681 -17.18 -45.61 -16.27
C SER A 681 -18.13 -46.81 -16.39
N SER A 682 -17.86 -47.86 -15.61
CA SER A 682 -18.51 -49.18 -15.70
C SER A 682 -20.04 -49.15 -15.54
N LEU A 683 -20.57 -48.04 -15.00
CA LEU A 683 -21.99 -47.70 -14.90
C LEU A 683 -22.72 -47.75 -16.26
N ILE A 684 -22.08 -47.36 -17.37
CA ILE A 684 -22.74 -47.32 -18.69
C ILE A 684 -23.08 -48.74 -19.17
N ILE A 685 -22.16 -49.70 -18.98
CA ILE A 685 -22.39 -51.11 -19.32
C ILE A 685 -23.44 -51.74 -18.40
N ALA A 686 -23.46 -51.36 -17.12
CA ALA A 686 -24.49 -51.82 -16.16
C ALA A 686 -25.91 -51.32 -16.50
N LEU A 687 -26.07 -50.07 -16.98
CA LEU A 687 -27.35 -49.56 -17.45
C LEU A 687 -27.82 -50.23 -18.74
N LEU A 688 -26.92 -50.50 -19.70
CA LEU A 688 -27.29 -51.15 -20.96
C LEU A 688 -27.74 -52.61 -20.77
N LEU A 689 -27.14 -53.34 -19.82
CA LEU A 689 -27.53 -54.73 -19.52
C LEU A 689 -28.84 -54.86 -18.73
N SER A 690 -29.29 -53.82 -18.04
CA SER A 690 -30.53 -53.85 -17.23
C SER A 690 -31.80 -53.50 -18.01
N GLY A 691 -31.68 -52.94 -19.23
CA GLY A 691 -32.83 -52.55 -20.06
C GLY A 691 -33.55 -53.67 -20.81
N LEU A 692 -33.03 -54.91 -20.83
CA LEU A 692 -33.45 -55.95 -21.78
C LEU A 692 -34.48 -56.99 -21.26
N VAL A 693 -34.98 -56.89 -20.01
CA VAL A 693 -35.67 -58.02 -19.33
C VAL A 693 -37.02 -57.65 -18.66
N THR A 694 -37.89 -56.87 -19.30
CA THR A 694 -39.26 -56.58 -18.75
C THR A 694 -40.42 -56.45 -19.77
N THR A 695 -40.51 -57.28 -20.81
CA THR A 695 -41.74 -57.37 -21.65
C THR A 695 -42.17 -58.79 -22.02
N ILE A 696 -42.64 -59.58 -21.03
CA ILE A 696 -43.48 -60.78 -21.28
C ILE A 696 -44.94 -60.44 -20.94
N PRO A 697 -45.85 -60.34 -21.93
CA PRO A 697 -47.24 -59.94 -21.67
C PRO A 697 -48.07 -61.09 -21.10
N SER A 698 -48.67 -60.87 -19.92
CA SER A 698 -49.59 -61.83 -19.30
C SER A 698 -50.90 -61.96 -20.11
N ARG A 699 -51.10 -63.11 -20.77
CA ARG A 699 -52.38 -63.42 -21.44
C ARG A 699 -53.41 -63.90 -20.42
N ARG A 700 -54.56 -63.21 -20.35
CA ARG A 700 -55.68 -63.54 -19.46
C ARG A 700 -56.31 -64.90 -19.80
N ARG A 701 -56.86 -65.54 -18.78
CA ARG A 701 -58.22 -66.10 -18.82
C ARG A 701 -59.09 -65.28 -17.88
#